data_AF-A0A956KV57-F1
#
_entry.id   AF-A0A956KV57-F1
#
_cell.length_a   1.000
_cell.length_b   1.000
_cell.length_c   1.000
_cell.angle_alpha   90.00
_cell.angle_beta   90.00
_cell.angle_gamma   90.00
#
_symmetry.space_group_name_H-M   'P 1'
#
loop_
_entity.id
_entity.type
_entity.pdbx_description
1 polymer ?
#
loop_
_entity_poly.entity_id
_entity_poly.type
_entity_poly.pdbx_seq_one_letter_code
_entity_poly.pdbx_strand_id
1 'polypeptide(L)'
;MMPRRRSFGHFSASCGAHALAGLALGLWPRVGEAVPTQPNELVNPLEEAATCQLCHTYDNAMGAAGDPRYAPWYGWQGGLMANAARDPIFWAGVALADQDHPGETVDCVRCHAPRAFLEGRGDSTTIDALAPTDMEGVSCAVCHRMTDQGALGNAQYAIDDIPGPGGLVPRRGPWSYAPMAPDAPPHDALQDPHTGSSELCGTCHDVTTARERVDDAGMPLGMAFNEQRTYSEWAGSAYAQPGDDFRACQDCHMPAVADMPGCNQFVDMFSHPTGGRRHDLVGANRFMVELLQAEYGNAGTGDINDFFFDLTLERMDEFLATAASLEIAGPAQVHMGEGLADFSATVTNNTGHKLPTGYSEGRVMWLEVVARYADQVVWSSGEYVEGMGVPEDPQVRTYRAVAEQYDTGQQLHLLLNDHWVEDTRIPPRGLAPDPETDPVGPRYVLQGDGTWPHFDVAEYAFPGQPDVQDATPDDPDDDVLDVQVRLFYLINTPDYVQLLADDNVTNDAGSDVAMLFDAMGGAPPLVLAEAGLQIPISAFGEPPASTTGADTTAGSVGSEGPGATTPGSDDASTGGSTGTGTGSAGQGDDGGGGCGCRASGSEHAAWWLLLGPLGLVARRRSFARGRSSAQGRSSARGRSPARGRSSA
;
A
#
# COMPACT_ATOMS: atom_id res chain seq x y z
N MET A 1 31.16 30.29 -57.82
CA MET A 1 31.32 31.67 -58.35
C MET A 1 30.36 32.59 -57.59
N MET A 2 30.90 33.53 -56.82
CA MET A 2 30.20 34.70 -56.23
C MET A 2 29.60 35.62 -57.34
N PRO A 3 28.95 36.76 -57.03
CA PRO A 3 27.88 37.07 -56.05
C PRO A 3 26.81 38.04 -56.66
N ARG A 4 25.82 38.54 -55.90
CA ARG A 4 25.52 39.99 -55.83
C ARG A 4 24.47 40.37 -54.77
N ARG A 5 24.80 41.44 -54.04
CA ARG A 5 24.00 42.19 -53.04
C ARG A 5 23.33 43.42 -53.69
N ARG A 6 22.43 44.04 -52.89
CA ARG A 6 21.92 45.44 -52.86
C ARG A 6 20.60 45.67 -53.61
N SER A 7 19.64 46.51 -53.20
CA SER A 7 19.40 47.33 -52.01
C SER A 7 18.08 48.10 -52.22
N PHE A 8 17.32 48.33 -51.14
CA PHE A 8 16.45 49.48 -50.83
C PHE A 8 15.46 50.05 -51.86
N GLY A 9 14.18 50.08 -51.47
CA GLY A 9 13.14 50.98 -51.99
C GLY A 9 12.01 51.14 -50.97
N HIS A 10 11.99 52.28 -50.26
CA HIS A 10 10.89 52.70 -49.40
C HIS A 10 9.66 53.08 -50.24
N PHE A 11 8.48 52.60 -49.84
CA PHE A 11 7.21 53.27 -50.08
C PHE A 11 6.41 53.30 -48.78
N SER A 12 6.01 54.52 -48.40
CA SER A 12 5.18 54.84 -47.25
C SER A 12 3.72 54.86 -47.71
N ALA A 13 2.83 54.18 -46.98
CA ALA A 13 1.39 54.40 -47.04
C ALA A 13 0.73 54.02 -45.71
N SER A 14 0.51 55.06 -44.90
CA SER A 14 -0.65 55.32 -44.04
C SER A 14 -1.49 54.15 -43.50
N CYS A 15 -1.35 53.95 -42.18
CA CYS A 15 -2.41 54.05 -41.18
C CYS A 15 -3.68 53.19 -41.39
N GLY A 16 -3.62 51.95 -40.87
CA GLY A 16 -4.77 51.17 -40.44
C GLY A 16 -4.56 50.73 -39.00
N ALA A 17 -5.44 51.13 -38.10
CA ALA A 17 -5.35 50.85 -36.67
C ALA A 17 -5.54 49.36 -36.38
N HIS A 18 -4.52 48.72 -35.81
CA HIS A 18 -4.67 47.45 -35.10
C HIS A 18 -4.26 47.65 -33.65
N ALA A 19 -5.20 47.29 -32.78
CA ALA A 19 -5.08 47.37 -31.33
C ALA A 19 -3.87 46.57 -30.85
N LEU A 20 -2.96 47.26 -30.15
CA LEU A 20 -1.99 46.63 -29.27
C LEU A 20 -2.75 46.02 -28.10
N ALA A 21 -3.09 44.73 -28.20
CA ALA A 21 -3.36 43.92 -27.02
C ALA A 21 -2.04 43.77 -26.26
N GLY A 22 -1.84 44.60 -25.24
CA GLY A 22 -0.77 44.42 -24.29
C GLY A 22 -0.91 43.04 -23.65
N LEU A 23 0.08 42.18 -23.87
CA LEU A 23 0.32 41.00 -23.06
C LEU A 23 0.60 41.47 -21.62
N ALA A 24 -0.48 41.61 -20.85
CA ALA A 24 -0.40 41.55 -19.41
C ALA A 24 0.06 40.13 -19.08
N LEU A 25 1.35 39.99 -18.79
CA LEU A 25 1.86 38.89 -17.99
C LEU A 25 1.10 38.96 -16.66
N GLY A 26 -0.01 38.24 -16.62
CA GLY A 26 -0.70 37.92 -15.40
C GLY A 26 0.27 37.13 -14.55
N LEU A 27 0.95 37.81 -13.63
CA LEU A 27 1.36 37.19 -12.39
C LEU A 27 0.08 36.68 -11.75
N TRP A 28 -0.29 35.43 -12.07
CA TRP A 28 -1.17 34.69 -11.19
C TRP A 28 -0.51 34.76 -9.80
N PRO A 29 -1.27 35.11 -8.75
CA PRO A 29 -0.74 34.89 -7.42
C PRO A 29 -0.38 33.41 -7.41
N ARG A 30 0.91 33.10 -7.16
CA ARG A 30 1.25 31.79 -6.64
C ARG A 30 0.31 31.63 -5.45
N VAL A 31 -0.63 30.69 -5.55
CA VAL A 31 -1.26 30.14 -4.36
C VAL A 31 -0.08 29.85 -3.46
N GLY A 32 0.00 30.51 -2.29
CA GLY A 32 1.10 30.27 -1.37
C GLY A 32 1.19 28.77 -1.21
N GLU A 33 2.35 28.20 -1.48
CA GLU A 33 2.59 26.80 -1.17
C GLU A 33 2.12 26.61 0.28
N ALA A 34 1.18 25.68 0.47
CA ALA A 34 0.89 25.09 1.76
C ALA A 34 2.21 24.95 2.53
N VAL A 35 2.33 25.58 3.70
CA VAL A 35 3.55 25.49 4.51
C VAL A 35 3.28 24.41 5.55
N PRO A 36 3.87 23.22 5.40
CA PRO A 36 3.70 22.14 6.36
C PRO A 36 4.24 22.57 7.73
N THR A 37 3.59 22.16 8.81
CA THR A 37 4.02 22.52 10.16
C THR A 37 5.42 21.96 10.42
N GLN A 38 6.33 22.83 10.87
CA GLN A 38 7.71 22.49 11.17
C GLN A 38 7.94 22.26 12.67
N PRO A 39 9.07 21.63 13.05
CA PRO A 39 9.43 21.41 14.44
C PRO A 39 9.45 22.71 15.25
N ASN A 40 8.92 22.65 16.47
CA ASN A 40 8.84 23.76 17.42
C ASN A 40 7.97 24.95 16.98
N GLU A 41 7.11 24.80 15.96
CA GLU A 41 6.18 25.85 15.54
C GLU A 41 4.88 25.88 16.36
N LEU A 42 4.45 24.75 16.92
CA LEU A 42 3.21 24.66 17.70
C LEU A 42 3.33 25.40 19.03
N VAL A 43 2.41 26.34 19.26
CA VAL A 43 2.19 27.01 20.55
C VAL A 43 1.35 26.13 21.48
N ASN A 44 0.42 25.36 20.92
CA ASN A 44 -0.41 24.40 21.64
C ASN A 44 0.05 22.98 21.23
N PRO A 45 0.84 22.29 22.07
CA PRO A 45 1.34 20.96 21.77
C PRO A 45 0.23 19.96 21.48
N LEU A 46 0.58 18.86 20.81
CA LEU A 46 -0.35 17.75 20.64
C LEU A 46 -0.74 17.17 21.99
N GLU A 47 -2.03 16.97 22.22
CA GLU A 47 -2.52 16.30 23.41
C GLU A 47 -2.20 14.80 23.37
N GLU A 48 -1.88 14.25 24.53
CA GLU A 48 -1.67 12.82 24.73
C GLU A 48 -2.97 12.05 24.49
N ALA A 49 -2.86 10.88 23.85
CA ALA A 49 -3.99 10.05 23.44
C ALA A 49 -4.85 9.62 24.65
N ALA A 50 -4.24 9.45 25.83
CA ALA A 50 -4.94 9.15 27.08
C ALA A 50 -6.04 10.18 27.44
N THR A 51 -5.91 11.43 27.00
CA THR A 51 -6.95 12.45 27.19
C THR A 51 -8.22 12.10 26.41
N CYS A 52 -8.07 11.54 25.22
CA CYS A 52 -9.17 11.11 24.34
C CYS A 52 -9.82 9.84 24.88
N GLN A 53 -9.04 8.92 25.44
CA GLN A 53 -9.49 7.65 26.03
C GLN A 53 -10.64 7.84 27.03
N LEU A 54 -10.60 8.92 27.82
CA LEU A 54 -11.60 9.25 28.84
C LEU A 54 -13.04 9.28 28.30
N CYS A 55 -13.22 9.66 27.03
CA CYS A 55 -14.51 9.72 26.35
C CYS A 55 -14.63 8.71 25.21
N HIS A 56 -13.54 8.34 24.53
CA HIS A 56 -13.56 7.54 23.30
C HIS A 56 -13.23 6.05 23.52
N THR A 57 -13.42 5.58 24.74
CA THR A 57 -13.41 4.15 25.11
C THR A 57 -14.72 3.81 25.82
N TYR A 58 -15.62 3.13 25.12
CA TYR A 58 -16.94 2.75 25.65
C TYR A 58 -17.47 1.50 24.98
N ASP A 59 -18.24 0.72 25.71
CA ASP A 59 -19.01 -0.38 25.11
C ASP A 59 -20.06 0.15 24.14
N ASN A 60 -20.43 -0.68 23.18
CA ASN A 60 -21.45 -0.34 22.20
C ASN A 60 -22.79 -0.07 22.91
N ALA A 61 -23.63 0.75 22.28
CA ALA A 61 -25.01 0.99 22.72
C ALA A 61 -25.77 -0.33 22.85
N MET A 62 -26.77 -0.40 23.73
CA MET A 62 -27.52 -1.64 24.00
C MET A 62 -28.09 -2.28 22.73
N GLY A 63 -28.52 -1.47 21.75
CA GLY A 63 -29.03 -1.95 20.47
C GLY A 63 -27.98 -2.54 19.52
N ALA A 64 -26.70 -2.26 19.78
CA ALA A 64 -25.53 -2.65 18.98
C ALA A 64 -24.53 -3.49 19.80
N ALA A 65 -24.97 -4.06 20.93
CA ALA A 65 -24.10 -4.80 21.85
C ALA A 65 -23.48 -6.07 21.24
N GLY A 66 -24.09 -6.60 20.17
CA GLY A 66 -23.57 -7.74 19.41
C GLY A 66 -22.65 -7.35 18.24
N ASP A 67 -22.53 -6.06 17.93
CA ASP A 67 -21.68 -5.59 16.85
C ASP A 67 -20.20 -5.52 17.29
N PRO A 68 -19.24 -5.52 16.36
CA PRO A 68 -17.85 -5.21 16.69
C PRO A 68 -17.71 -3.93 17.50
N ARG A 69 -16.79 -3.93 18.47
CA ARG A 69 -16.51 -2.73 19.28
C ARG A 69 -16.09 -1.59 18.38
N TYR A 70 -16.84 -0.48 18.43
CA TYR A 70 -16.64 0.62 17.48
C TYR A 70 -15.99 1.87 18.06
N ALA A 71 -15.83 1.97 19.39
CA ALA A 71 -15.19 3.15 19.98
C ALA A 71 -13.75 3.32 19.45
N PRO A 72 -13.32 4.53 19.04
CA PRO A 72 -12.04 4.74 18.34
C PRO A 72 -10.82 4.14 19.05
N TRP A 73 -10.77 4.22 20.38
CA TRP A 73 -9.65 3.70 21.16
C TRP A 73 -9.41 2.20 20.96
N TYR A 74 -10.49 1.42 20.78
CA TYR A 74 -10.37 -0.04 20.65
C TYR A 74 -9.62 -0.47 19.39
N GLY A 75 -9.94 0.14 18.24
CA GLY A 75 -9.26 -0.18 16.99
C GLY A 75 -7.84 0.41 16.91
N TRP A 76 -7.62 1.57 17.53
CA TRP A 76 -6.35 2.30 17.39
C TRP A 76 -5.23 1.69 18.25
N GLN A 77 -5.46 1.41 19.54
CA GLN A 77 -4.40 1.18 20.53
C GLN A 77 -3.49 -0.02 20.21
N GLY A 78 -4.05 -1.11 19.67
CA GLY A 78 -3.27 -2.31 19.30
C GLY A 78 -2.73 -2.27 17.87
N GLY A 79 -3.17 -1.32 17.05
CA GLY A 79 -2.76 -1.18 15.65
C GLY A 79 -1.39 -0.55 15.50
N LEU A 80 -0.84 -0.64 14.28
CA LEU A 80 0.49 -0.08 13.97
C LEU A 80 0.52 1.45 14.00
N MET A 81 -0.60 2.15 13.85
CA MET A 81 -0.62 3.62 13.99
C MET A 81 -0.25 4.06 15.41
N ALA A 82 -0.83 3.43 16.45
CA ALA A 82 -0.51 3.71 17.85
C ALA A 82 0.89 3.24 18.28
N ASN A 83 1.49 2.35 17.49
CA ASN A 83 2.74 1.67 17.79
C ASN A 83 3.83 1.94 16.74
N ALA A 84 3.63 2.92 15.85
CA ALA A 84 4.57 3.21 14.75
C ALA A 84 5.96 3.60 15.25
N ALA A 85 6.04 4.23 16.42
CA ALA A 85 7.29 4.59 17.11
C ALA A 85 7.86 3.44 17.97
N ARG A 86 7.09 2.38 18.22
CA ARG A 86 7.51 1.17 18.97
C ARG A 86 8.06 0.06 18.06
N ASP A 87 7.86 0.17 16.76
CA ASP A 87 8.25 -0.84 15.77
C ASP A 87 9.79 -0.97 15.71
N PRO A 88 10.37 -2.13 16.09
CA PRO A 88 11.82 -2.33 16.05
C PRO A 88 12.39 -2.44 14.64
N ILE A 89 11.60 -2.90 13.64
CA ILE A 89 12.03 -2.91 12.23
C ILE A 89 12.19 -1.47 11.75
N PHE A 90 11.30 -0.57 12.15
CA PHE A 90 11.42 0.85 11.83
C PHE A 90 12.74 1.43 12.35
N TRP A 91 13.11 1.17 13.61
CA TRP A 91 14.36 1.71 14.16
C TRP A 91 15.62 1.07 13.58
N ALA A 92 15.58 -0.21 13.23
CA ALA A 92 16.67 -0.86 12.49
C ALA A 92 16.84 -0.24 11.10
N GLY A 93 15.74 0.00 10.38
CA GLY A 93 15.75 0.69 9.08
C GLY A 93 16.23 2.13 9.18
N VAL A 94 15.81 2.89 10.21
CA VAL A 94 16.30 4.26 10.46
C VAL A 94 17.80 4.28 10.75
N ALA A 95 18.32 3.31 11.50
CA ALA A 95 19.75 3.20 11.77
C ALA A 95 20.56 2.96 10.48
N LEU A 96 20.08 2.06 9.62
CA LEU A 96 20.69 1.79 8.32
C LEU A 96 20.61 3.01 7.38
N ALA A 97 19.44 3.65 7.32
CA ALA A 97 19.22 4.84 6.51
C ALA A 97 20.12 6.01 6.95
N ASP A 98 20.25 6.26 8.26
CA ASP A 98 21.15 7.31 8.76
C ASP A 98 22.63 6.97 8.52
N GLN A 99 22.99 5.67 8.53
CA GLN A 99 24.32 5.23 8.15
C GLN A 99 24.62 5.54 6.67
N ASP A 100 23.66 5.27 5.78
CA ASP A 100 23.80 5.49 4.34
C ASP A 100 23.83 6.99 3.98
N HIS A 101 22.90 7.75 4.56
CA HIS A 101 22.75 9.18 4.32
C HIS A 101 22.42 9.93 5.63
N PRO A 102 23.46 10.30 6.42
CA PRO A 102 23.27 10.96 7.70
C PRO A 102 22.42 12.23 7.62
N GLY A 103 21.39 12.30 8.46
CA GLY A 103 20.48 13.45 8.56
C GLY A 103 19.35 13.50 7.52
N GLU A 104 19.19 12.49 6.67
CA GLU A 104 18.05 12.37 5.73
C GLU A 104 16.88 11.52 6.30
N THR A 105 16.92 11.16 7.59
CA THR A 105 15.90 10.32 8.26
C THR A 105 14.76 11.10 8.94
N VAL A 106 14.77 12.44 8.85
CA VAL A 106 13.78 13.30 9.53
C VAL A 106 12.35 12.99 9.08
N ASP A 107 12.15 12.71 7.79
CA ASP A 107 10.84 12.35 7.24
C ASP A 107 10.33 11.01 7.81
N CYS A 108 11.23 10.08 8.16
CA CYS A 108 10.89 8.80 8.78
C CYS A 108 10.23 9.05 10.15
N VAL A 109 10.87 9.86 11.00
CA VAL A 109 10.34 10.24 12.32
C VAL A 109 9.07 11.09 12.18
N ARG A 110 8.99 11.93 11.15
CA ARG A 110 7.81 12.74 10.87
C ARG A 110 6.55 11.91 10.63
N CYS A 111 6.68 10.77 9.95
CA CYS A 111 5.61 9.79 9.74
C CYS A 111 5.34 8.93 10.99
N HIS A 112 6.39 8.35 11.59
CA HIS A 112 6.25 7.28 12.59
C HIS A 112 6.15 7.77 14.04
N ALA A 113 6.72 8.94 14.36
CA ALA A 113 6.60 9.60 15.64
C ALA A 113 6.32 11.12 15.46
N PRO A 114 5.16 11.52 14.90
CA PRO A 114 4.86 12.91 14.57
C PRO A 114 5.00 13.88 15.75
N ARG A 115 4.68 13.42 16.98
CA ARG A 115 4.89 14.22 18.20
C ARG A 115 6.38 14.54 18.40
N ALA A 116 7.26 13.55 18.28
CA ALA A 116 8.70 13.74 18.40
C ALA A 116 9.19 14.77 17.38
N PHE A 117 8.79 14.63 16.11
CA PHE A 117 9.11 15.59 15.07
C PHE A 117 8.65 17.01 15.43
N LEU A 118 7.37 17.19 15.75
CA LEU A 118 6.78 18.50 16.05
C LEU A 118 7.40 19.17 17.29
N GLU A 119 7.89 18.38 18.26
CA GLU A 119 8.56 18.87 19.47
C GLU A 119 10.09 18.97 19.33
N GLY A 120 10.64 18.88 18.11
CA GLY A 120 12.05 19.13 17.85
C GLY A 120 12.98 17.94 18.05
N ARG A 121 12.46 16.71 18.08
CA ARG A 121 13.21 15.44 18.15
C ARG A 121 13.14 14.65 16.84
N GLY A 122 12.89 15.34 15.72
CA GLY A 122 12.73 14.72 14.40
C GLY A 122 14.00 14.07 13.83
N ASP A 123 15.17 14.40 14.36
CA ASP A 123 16.47 13.83 14.00
C ASP A 123 16.85 12.60 14.83
N SER A 124 15.90 12.03 15.56
CA SER A 124 16.11 10.82 16.35
C SER A 124 16.41 9.63 15.44
N THR A 125 17.53 8.95 15.70
CA THR A 125 17.93 7.74 14.98
C THR A 125 17.80 6.47 15.82
N THR A 126 17.35 6.61 17.07
CA THR A 126 17.11 5.50 18.00
C THR A 126 15.86 5.76 18.83
N ILE A 127 15.23 4.67 19.26
CA ILE A 127 14.06 4.71 20.15
C ILE A 127 14.38 5.38 21.50
N ASP A 128 15.61 5.24 22.01
CA ASP A 128 16.06 5.82 23.27
C ASP A 128 16.12 7.36 23.28
N ALA A 129 16.12 7.98 22.10
CA ALA A 129 16.07 9.43 21.96
C ALA A 129 14.66 10.00 22.14
N LEU A 130 13.62 9.14 22.15
CA LEU A 130 12.23 9.54 22.29
C LEU A 130 11.84 9.84 23.75
N ALA A 131 10.90 10.77 23.90
CA ALA A 131 10.17 10.93 25.15
C ALA A 131 9.10 9.83 25.28
N PRO A 132 8.68 9.45 26.51
CA PRO A 132 7.64 8.42 26.68
C PRO A 132 6.34 8.70 25.92
N THR A 133 5.97 9.98 25.76
CA THR A 133 4.76 10.41 25.03
C THR A 133 4.91 10.33 23.51
N ASP A 134 6.13 10.23 22.97
CA ASP A 134 6.36 10.03 21.53
C ASP A 134 6.04 8.59 21.11
N MET A 135 6.08 7.66 22.07
CA MET A 135 5.80 6.24 21.85
C MET A 135 4.35 5.98 21.43
N GLU A 136 3.44 6.95 21.57
CA GLU A 136 2.06 6.87 21.05
C GLU A 136 1.99 6.87 19.51
N GLY A 137 3.12 7.03 18.81
CA GLY A 137 3.18 6.99 17.35
C GLY A 137 2.27 8.04 16.70
N VAL A 138 1.46 7.61 15.74
CA VAL A 138 0.45 8.43 15.08
C VAL A 138 -0.78 8.54 15.98
N SER A 139 -0.75 9.52 16.89
CA SER A 139 -1.79 9.73 17.90
C SER A 139 -3.02 10.48 17.37
N CYS A 140 -4.12 10.46 18.14
CA CYS A 140 -5.40 11.06 17.76
C CYS A 140 -5.25 12.53 17.33
N ALA A 141 -4.45 13.31 18.08
CA ALA A 141 -4.29 14.73 17.86
C ALA A 141 -3.58 15.06 16.54
N VAL A 142 -2.77 14.15 15.99
CA VAL A 142 -2.11 14.33 14.69
C VAL A 142 -3.18 14.40 13.59
N CYS A 143 -4.02 13.37 13.48
CA CYS A 143 -5.05 13.29 12.45
C CYS A 143 -6.19 14.30 12.70
N HIS A 144 -6.67 14.41 13.95
CA HIS A 144 -7.80 15.27 14.28
C HIS A 144 -7.44 16.76 14.43
N ARG A 145 -6.18 17.16 14.22
CA ARG A 145 -5.80 18.57 14.02
C ARG A 145 -5.23 18.84 12.63
N MET A 146 -5.04 17.81 11.80
CA MET A 146 -4.55 17.99 10.44
C MET A 146 -5.55 18.80 9.60
N THR A 147 -5.02 19.68 8.76
CA THR A 147 -5.79 20.56 7.88
C THR A 147 -5.42 20.30 6.42
N ASP A 148 -6.27 20.74 5.50
CA ASP A 148 -6.05 20.70 4.05
C ASP A 148 -4.93 21.65 3.56
N GLN A 149 -4.26 22.37 4.47
CA GLN A 149 -3.16 23.28 4.17
C GLN A 149 -1.79 22.58 4.18
N GLY A 150 -1.76 21.24 4.26
CA GLY A 150 -0.56 20.44 4.05
C GLY A 150 -0.31 20.12 2.58
N ALA A 151 0.60 19.17 2.34
CA ALA A 151 0.83 18.58 1.02
C ALA A 151 0.81 17.05 1.11
N LEU A 152 0.55 16.41 -0.02
CA LEU A 152 0.65 14.96 -0.16
C LEU A 152 2.11 14.52 -0.05
N GLY A 153 2.28 13.34 0.52
CA GLY A 153 3.54 12.65 0.67
C GLY A 153 4.53 13.21 1.69
N ASN A 154 5.49 12.36 2.09
CA ASN A 154 6.58 12.67 3.03
C ASN A 154 6.10 13.37 4.33
N ALA A 155 4.91 13.01 4.79
CA ALA A 155 4.24 13.55 5.97
C ALA A 155 4.20 15.09 6.01
N GLN A 156 4.02 15.75 4.87
CA GLN A 156 3.95 17.22 4.77
C GLN A 156 2.62 17.80 5.33
N TYR A 157 2.18 17.34 6.50
CA TYR A 157 0.98 17.79 7.19
C TYR A 157 1.07 19.25 7.67
N ALA A 158 -0.09 19.90 7.72
CA ALA A 158 -0.30 21.16 8.45
C ALA A 158 -1.26 20.91 9.63
N ILE A 159 -0.78 21.17 10.84
CA ILE A 159 -1.49 20.98 12.10
C ILE A 159 -2.12 22.31 12.53
N ASP A 160 -3.42 22.29 12.80
CA ASP A 160 -4.13 23.42 13.40
C ASP A 160 -3.55 23.74 14.77
N ASP A 161 -3.32 25.02 15.03
CA ASP A 161 -2.77 25.53 16.28
C ASP A 161 -3.57 26.73 16.80
N ILE A 162 -4.79 26.92 16.29
CA ILE A 162 -5.65 28.05 16.67
C ILE A 162 -6.70 27.57 17.68
N PRO A 163 -6.64 28.03 18.94
CA PRO A 163 -7.66 27.68 19.93
C PRO A 163 -9.05 28.16 19.53
N GLY A 164 -10.05 27.33 19.79
CA GLY A 164 -11.46 27.66 19.64
C GLY A 164 -12.02 28.45 20.84
N PRO A 165 -13.35 28.65 20.89
CA PRO A 165 -14.02 29.38 21.96
C PRO A 165 -13.85 28.77 23.36
N GLY A 166 -13.66 27.46 23.46
CA GLY A 166 -13.35 26.73 24.69
C GLY A 166 -11.89 26.84 25.13
N GLY A 167 -11.03 27.46 24.30
CA GLY A 167 -9.62 27.70 24.61
C GLY A 167 -8.70 26.52 24.31
N LEU A 168 -9.20 25.47 23.67
CA LEU A 168 -8.43 24.33 23.18
C LEU A 168 -8.43 24.34 21.65
N VAL A 169 -7.42 23.74 21.01
CA VAL A 169 -7.45 23.59 19.55
C VAL A 169 -8.58 22.62 19.18
N PRO A 170 -9.46 22.98 18.22
CA PRO A 170 -10.59 22.14 17.86
C PRO A 170 -10.17 20.76 17.32
N ARG A 171 -10.94 19.74 17.67
CA ARG A 171 -10.86 18.42 17.01
C ARG A 171 -11.70 18.40 15.75
N ARG A 172 -11.07 18.02 14.65
CA ARG A 172 -11.64 17.92 13.32
C ARG A 172 -12.28 16.56 13.11
N GLY A 173 -13.46 16.52 12.53
CA GLY A 173 -14.18 15.27 12.30
C GLY A 173 -15.45 15.48 11.49
N PRO A 174 -16.30 14.44 11.35
CA PRO A 174 -17.46 14.49 10.48
C PRO A 174 -18.64 15.30 11.07
N TRP A 175 -18.61 15.60 12.37
CA TRP A 175 -19.76 16.14 13.10
C TRP A 175 -19.63 17.62 13.42
N SER A 176 -20.78 18.31 13.38
CA SER A 176 -20.95 19.67 13.87
C SER A 176 -21.87 19.66 15.09
N TYR A 177 -21.56 20.46 16.10
CA TYR A 177 -22.39 20.59 17.31
C TYR A 177 -23.02 21.98 17.38
N ALA A 178 -24.29 22.05 17.75
CA ALA A 178 -24.91 23.33 18.05
C ALA A 178 -24.30 23.90 19.34
N PRO A 179 -24.17 25.24 19.47
CA PRO A 179 -23.67 25.84 20.70
C PRO A 179 -24.48 25.40 21.93
N MET A 180 -23.80 24.91 22.97
CA MET A 180 -24.41 24.43 24.21
C MET A 180 -25.39 23.26 24.02
N ALA A 181 -25.26 22.50 22.93
CA ALA A 181 -26.04 21.28 22.74
C ALA A 181 -25.73 20.26 23.85
N PRO A 182 -26.73 19.49 24.33
CA PRO A 182 -26.53 18.54 25.42
C PRO A 182 -25.61 17.36 25.04
N ASP A 183 -25.42 17.12 23.74
CA ASP A 183 -24.51 16.13 23.14
C ASP A 183 -23.16 16.74 22.73
N ALA A 184 -22.93 18.03 22.99
CA ALA A 184 -21.67 18.68 22.65
C ALA A 184 -20.50 18.09 23.46
N PRO A 185 -19.34 17.85 22.83
CA PRO A 185 -18.18 17.30 23.52
C PRO A 185 -17.59 18.31 24.52
N PRO A 186 -16.85 17.85 25.54
CA PRO A 186 -16.20 18.71 26.52
C PRO A 186 -14.93 19.41 26.00
N HIS A 187 -14.74 19.48 24.67
CA HIS A 187 -13.64 20.15 23.99
C HIS A 187 -14.16 20.86 22.73
N ASP A 188 -13.38 21.80 22.18
CA ASP A 188 -13.73 22.44 20.92
C ASP A 188 -13.74 21.39 19.78
N ALA A 189 -14.70 21.51 18.86
CA ALA A 189 -14.88 20.59 17.73
C ALA A 189 -15.18 21.38 16.45
N LEU A 190 -14.70 20.86 15.32
CA LEU A 190 -14.88 21.45 14.00
C LEU A 190 -15.25 20.36 13.00
N GLN A 191 -16.32 20.58 12.25
CA GLN A 191 -16.63 19.71 11.11
C GLN A 191 -15.63 19.97 9.99
N ASP A 192 -14.99 18.92 9.50
CA ASP A 192 -13.97 19.01 8.46
C ASP A 192 -14.08 17.86 7.44
N PRO A 193 -14.42 18.15 6.17
CA PRO A 193 -14.42 17.16 5.10
C PRO A 193 -13.04 16.53 4.84
N HIS A 194 -11.94 17.26 5.09
CA HIS A 194 -10.59 16.74 4.86
C HIS A 194 -10.29 15.52 5.76
N THR A 195 -10.82 15.50 6.99
CA THR A 195 -10.66 14.34 7.90
C THR A 195 -11.25 13.05 7.32
N GLY A 196 -12.28 13.15 6.47
CA GLY A 196 -12.90 12.01 5.79
C GLY A 196 -12.38 11.77 4.37
N SER A 197 -11.30 12.43 3.96
CA SER A 197 -10.75 12.38 2.59
C SER A 197 -9.51 11.49 2.49
N SER A 198 -9.28 10.84 1.36
CA SER A 198 -8.11 9.97 1.17
C SER A 198 -6.79 10.75 1.15
N GLU A 199 -6.85 12.05 0.85
CA GLU A 199 -5.73 13.00 0.91
C GLU A 199 -5.11 13.09 2.31
N LEU A 200 -5.91 12.91 3.38
CA LEU A 200 -5.37 12.86 4.74
C LEU A 200 -4.41 11.67 4.89
N CYS A 201 -4.78 10.50 4.37
CA CYS A 201 -3.92 9.31 4.37
C CYS A 201 -2.72 9.50 3.43
N GLY A 202 -2.95 10.11 2.26
CA GLY A 202 -1.92 10.41 1.27
C GLY A 202 -0.85 11.40 1.73
N THR A 203 -1.05 12.09 2.85
CA THR A 203 0.00 12.89 3.48
C THR A 203 1.18 12.03 3.94
N CYS A 204 0.94 10.80 4.43
CA CYS A 204 1.99 9.88 4.86
C CYS A 204 2.18 8.69 3.90
N HIS A 205 1.12 8.22 3.24
CA HIS A 205 1.14 7.02 2.38
C HIS A 205 1.51 7.31 0.91
N ASP A 206 2.48 8.19 0.72
CA ASP A 206 3.11 8.52 -0.56
C ASP A 206 4.53 9.00 -0.24
N VAL A 207 5.56 8.21 -0.55
CA VAL A 207 6.92 8.43 -0.02
C VAL A 207 7.90 8.56 -1.17
N THR A 208 8.65 9.66 -1.18
CA THR A 208 9.68 9.94 -2.18
C THR A 208 11.00 10.17 -1.46
N THR A 209 12.09 9.59 -1.96
CA THR A 209 13.44 9.89 -1.45
C THR A 209 14.08 11.00 -2.29
N ALA A 210 15.11 11.66 -1.78
CA ALA A 210 15.78 12.73 -2.52
C ALA A 210 16.64 12.24 -3.71
N ARG A 211 16.70 10.92 -3.95
CA ARG A 211 17.51 10.33 -5.03
C ARG A 211 16.84 10.59 -6.38
N GLU A 212 17.63 10.88 -7.42
CA GLU A 212 17.10 11.05 -8.77
C GLU A 212 16.88 9.68 -9.39
N ARG A 213 15.64 9.39 -9.80
CA ARG A 213 15.32 8.10 -10.42
C ARG A 213 16.00 7.98 -11.78
N VAL A 214 16.58 6.81 -12.05
CA VAL A 214 17.18 6.47 -13.34
C VAL A 214 16.41 5.34 -14.05
N ASP A 215 16.62 5.21 -15.37
CA ASP A 215 16.16 4.06 -16.16
C ASP A 215 17.21 2.92 -16.20
N ASP A 216 16.90 1.83 -16.91
CA ASP A 216 17.79 0.67 -17.05
C ASP A 216 19.14 1.00 -17.72
N ALA A 217 19.25 2.15 -18.39
CA ALA A 217 20.48 2.65 -18.99
C ALA A 217 21.23 3.64 -18.07
N GLY A 218 20.75 3.85 -16.84
CA GLY A 218 21.31 4.80 -15.88
C GLY A 218 21.01 6.26 -16.25
N MET A 219 20.06 6.49 -17.16
CA MET A 219 19.70 7.85 -17.58
C MET A 219 18.69 8.44 -16.60
N PRO A 220 18.92 9.68 -16.11
CA PRO A 220 17.98 10.34 -15.23
C PRO A 220 16.61 10.55 -15.86
N LEU A 221 15.56 10.26 -15.09
CA LEU A 221 14.17 10.46 -15.50
C LEU A 221 13.64 11.86 -15.14
N GLY A 222 14.44 12.68 -14.44
CA GLY A 222 14.05 14.03 -14.02
C GLY A 222 12.97 14.05 -12.95
N MET A 223 12.85 12.95 -12.19
CA MET A 223 11.97 12.80 -11.03
C MET A 223 12.73 12.16 -9.88
N ALA A 224 12.26 12.40 -8.67
CA ALA A 224 12.81 11.78 -7.48
C ALA A 224 12.34 10.32 -7.36
N PHE A 225 13.07 9.49 -6.60
CA PHE A 225 12.79 8.07 -6.49
C PHE A 225 11.51 7.81 -5.69
N ASN A 226 10.59 7.10 -6.32
CA ASN A 226 9.23 6.87 -5.85
C ASN A 226 9.09 5.65 -4.93
N GLU A 227 9.73 5.68 -3.75
CA GLU A 227 9.81 4.55 -2.83
C GLU A 227 8.45 3.93 -2.45
N GLN A 228 7.43 4.74 -2.15
CA GLN A 228 6.07 4.26 -1.90
C GLN A 228 5.05 5.11 -2.64
N ARG A 229 4.06 4.48 -3.25
CA ARG A 229 3.04 5.17 -4.05
C ARG A 229 1.61 4.74 -3.70
N THR A 230 1.34 4.29 -2.48
CA THR A 230 0.02 3.76 -2.10
C THR A 230 -1.13 4.73 -2.40
N TYR A 231 -1.00 6.01 -2.06
CA TYR A 231 -2.00 7.03 -2.40
C TYR A 231 -2.08 7.25 -3.91
N SER A 232 -0.95 7.39 -4.59
CA SER A 232 -0.90 7.60 -6.04
C SER A 232 -1.49 6.42 -6.83
N GLU A 233 -1.23 5.18 -6.41
CA GLU A 233 -1.84 3.95 -6.92
C GLU A 233 -3.37 3.97 -6.73
N TRP A 234 -3.85 4.41 -5.55
CA TRP A 234 -5.28 4.60 -5.30
C TRP A 234 -5.89 5.68 -6.17
N ALA A 235 -5.26 6.84 -6.26
CA ALA A 235 -5.72 7.98 -7.05
C ALA A 235 -5.86 7.63 -8.54
N GLY A 236 -4.99 6.74 -9.05
CA GLY A 236 -5.06 6.20 -10.40
C GLY A 236 -6.06 5.05 -10.59
N SER A 237 -6.62 4.50 -9.52
CA SER A 237 -7.55 3.36 -9.57
C SER A 237 -8.99 3.77 -9.86
N ALA A 238 -9.83 2.77 -10.16
CA ALA A 238 -11.27 2.92 -10.29
C ALA A 238 -11.95 3.37 -8.98
N TYR A 239 -11.36 3.09 -7.81
CA TYR A 239 -11.95 3.48 -6.52
C TYR A 239 -11.80 4.98 -6.19
N ALA A 240 -10.83 5.67 -6.79
CA ALA A 240 -10.72 7.12 -6.69
C ALA A 240 -11.64 7.87 -7.67
N GLN A 241 -12.18 7.18 -8.68
CA GLN A 241 -13.03 7.81 -9.68
C GLN A 241 -14.45 8.07 -9.14
N PRO A 242 -15.08 9.22 -9.44
CA PRO A 242 -16.46 9.47 -9.05
C PRO A 242 -17.42 8.43 -9.65
N GLY A 243 -18.26 7.82 -8.82
CA GLY A 243 -19.27 6.85 -9.25
C GLY A 243 -19.71 5.93 -8.11
N ASP A 244 -20.54 4.94 -8.44
CA ASP A 244 -21.05 3.97 -7.45
C ASP A 244 -19.93 3.08 -6.84
N ASP A 245 -18.83 2.94 -7.58
CA ASP A 245 -17.63 2.19 -7.18
C ASP A 245 -16.61 3.04 -6.39
N PHE A 246 -16.85 4.35 -6.19
CA PHE A 246 -15.95 5.19 -5.41
C PHE A 246 -15.78 4.65 -3.99
N ARG A 247 -14.54 4.48 -3.55
CA ARG A 247 -14.20 4.10 -2.17
C ARG A 247 -12.97 4.89 -1.74
N ALA A 248 -13.12 5.70 -0.71
CA ALA A 248 -12.00 6.37 -0.04
C ALA A 248 -11.19 5.34 0.77
N CYS A 249 -9.95 5.68 1.14
CA CYS A 249 -9.13 4.88 2.05
C CYS A 249 -9.91 4.48 3.33
N GLN A 250 -10.66 5.44 3.89
CA GLN A 250 -11.47 5.26 5.09
C GLN A 250 -12.62 4.27 4.90
N ASP A 251 -13.17 4.12 3.69
CA ASP A 251 -14.31 3.24 3.47
C ASP A 251 -13.94 1.76 3.67
N CYS A 252 -12.66 1.41 3.46
CA CYS A 252 -12.12 0.08 3.71
C CYS A 252 -11.38 -0.01 5.06
N HIS A 253 -10.47 0.93 5.35
CA HIS A 253 -9.59 0.84 6.54
C HIS A 253 -10.21 1.42 7.81
N MET A 254 -11.35 2.11 7.70
CA MET A 254 -12.08 2.68 8.83
C MET A 254 -13.58 2.39 8.70
N PRO A 255 -14.05 1.14 8.81
CA PRO A 255 -15.43 0.77 8.52
C PRO A 255 -16.47 1.69 9.18
N ALA A 256 -17.50 2.05 8.40
CA ALA A 256 -18.56 2.95 8.85
C ALA A 256 -19.41 2.34 9.97
N VAL A 257 -19.80 3.17 10.93
CA VAL A 257 -20.61 2.78 12.09
C VAL A 257 -21.83 3.69 12.13
N ALA A 258 -23.03 3.13 12.05
CA ALA A 258 -24.25 3.92 12.19
C ALA A 258 -24.45 4.36 13.65
N ASP A 259 -25.15 5.48 13.85
CA ASP A 259 -25.64 5.92 15.16
C ASP A 259 -24.58 5.94 16.29
N MET A 260 -23.39 6.45 15.97
CA MET A 260 -22.28 6.48 16.92
C MET A 260 -22.43 7.59 17.97
N PRO A 261 -22.26 7.31 19.28
CA PRO A 261 -22.19 8.34 20.31
C PRO A 261 -20.86 9.09 20.24
N GLY A 262 -20.87 10.39 20.58
CA GLY A 262 -19.67 11.22 20.56
C GLY A 262 -18.73 11.05 21.77
N CYS A 263 -19.22 10.49 22.88
CA CYS A 263 -18.47 10.22 24.11
C CYS A 263 -19.18 9.12 24.92
N ASN A 264 -18.44 8.42 25.78
CA ASN A 264 -18.95 7.35 26.64
C ASN A 264 -20.19 7.73 27.47
N GLN A 265 -20.26 8.97 27.97
CA GLN A 265 -21.38 9.48 28.77
C GLN A 265 -22.66 9.67 27.96
N PHE A 266 -22.58 9.59 26.63
CA PHE A 266 -23.70 9.75 25.72
C PHE A 266 -24.20 8.43 25.13
N VAL A 267 -23.57 7.30 25.48
CA VAL A 267 -24.05 5.97 25.08
C VAL A 267 -25.50 5.80 25.52
N ASP A 268 -26.34 5.28 24.62
CA ASP A 268 -27.80 5.14 24.77
C ASP A 268 -28.60 6.44 25.00
N MET A 269 -27.95 7.61 24.97
CA MET A 269 -28.60 8.92 25.18
C MET A 269 -28.62 9.77 23.92
N PHE A 270 -27.47 9.84 23.23
CA PHE A 270 -27.30 10.60 22.00
C PHE A 270 -26.47 9.80 21.01
N SER A 271 -26.81 9.94 19.73
CA SER A 271 -26.06 9.37 18.62
C SER A 271 -26.02 10.36 17.47
N HIS A 272 -24.99 10.23 16.63
CA HIS A 272 -24.91 10.94 15.36
C HIS A 272 -25.48 10.05 14.25
N PRO A 273 -26.63 10.41 13.63
CA PRO A 273 -27.25 9.59 12.57
C PRO A 273 -26.40 9.47 11.30
N THR A 274 -25.50 10.42 11.06
CA THR A 274 -24.49 10.33 10.00
C THR A 274 -23.43 9.26 10.28
N GLY A 275 -23.46 8.66 11.47
CA GLY A 275 -22.52 7.65 11.91
C GLY A 275 -21.13 8.20 12.19
N GLY A 276 -20.22 7.29 12.56
CA GLY A 276 -18.79 7.53 12.67
C GLY A 276 -18.00 6.44 11.96
N ARG A 277 -16.77 6.21 12.42
CA ARG A 277 -15.81 5.34 11.77
C ARG A 277 -15.03 4.55 12.83
N ARG A 278 -14.90 3.24 12.62
CA ARG A 278 -13.95 2.42 13.37
C ARG A 278 -12.54 2.87 13.04
N HIS A 279 -11.65 2.78 14.01
CA HIS A 279 -10.24 3.13 13.82
C HIS A 279 -9.39 1.86 13.73
N ASP A 280 -9.87 0.86 12.98
CA ASP A 280 -9.18 -0.43 12.85
C ASP A 280 -7.82 -0.24 12.19
N LEU A 281 -7.80 0.48 11.05
CA LEU A 281 -6.58 0.92 10.37
C LEU A 281 -5.58 -0.22 10.12
N VAL A 282 -6.09 -1.43 9.93
CA VAL A 282 -5.30 -2.65 9.81
C VAL A 282 -4.71 -2.81 8.39
N GLY A 283 -3.55 -3.46 8.35
CA GLY A 283 -2.85 -3.90 7.14
C GLY A 283 -2.35 -5.34 7.31
N ALA A 284 -1.30 -5.73 6.58
CA ALA A 284 -0.87 -7.13 6.50
C ALA A 284 0.30 -7.53 7.42
N ASN A 285 0.89 -6.62 8.19
CA ASN A 285 2.05 -6.94 9.05
C ASN A 285 1.61 -7.51 10.42
N ARG A 286 0.94 -8.68 10.36
CA ARG A 286 0.34 -9.36 11.53
C ARG A 286 1.40 -9.77 12.55
N PHE A 287 2.52 -10.31 12.10
CA PHE A 287 3.63 -10.71 12.97
C PHE A 287 4.17 -9.56 13.82
N MET A 288 4.26 -8.34 13.26
CA MET A 288 4.71 -7.19 14.06
C MET A 288 3.74 -6.84 15.19
N VAL A 289 2.43 -7.03 14.99
CA VAL A 289 1.43 -6.85 16.07
C VAL A 289 1.63 -7.89 17.18
N GLU A 290 1.92 -9.14 16.82
CA GLU A 290 2.25 -10.20 17.78
C GLU A 290 3.55 -9.92 18.54
N LEU A 291 4.57 -9.41 17.85
CA LEU A 291 5.84 -9.01 18.45
C LEU A 291 5.63 -7.86 19.42
N LEU A 292 4.91 -6.82 19.02
CA LEU A 292 4.56 -5.70 19.90
C LEU A 292 3.73 -6.15 21.11
N GLN A 293 2.86 -7.15 20.95
CA GLN A 293 2.14 -7.77 22.06
C GLN A 293 3.10 -8.51 23.01
N ALA A 294 4.08 -9.24 22.49
CA ALA A 294 5.07 -9.92 23.32
C ALA A 294 5.92 -8.91 24.13
N GLU A 295 6.31 -7.79 23.51
CA GLU A 295 7.17 -6.78 24.13
C GLU A 295 6.42 -5.81 25.06
N TYR A 296 5.25 -5.32 24.65
CA TYR A 296 4.50 -4.26 25.36
C TYR A 296 3.19 -4.73 25.99
N GLY A 297 2.76 -5.96 25.68
CA GLY A 297 1.59 -6.60 26.28
C GLY A 297 1.81 -7.03 27.72
N ASN A 298 0.85 -7.78 28.28
CA ASN A 298 0.85 -8.18 29.68
C ASN A 298 2.07 -9.04 30.07
N ALA A 299 2.63 -9.80 29.11
CA ALA A 299 3.80 -10.64 29.34
C ALA A 299 5.13 -9.88 29.25
N GLY A 300 5.16 -8.78 28.51
CA GLY A 300 6.31 -7.89 28.35
C GLY A 300 6.32 -6.78 29.38
N THR A 301 6.31 -5.51 28.95
CA THR A 301 6.31 -4.36 29.86
C THR A 301 4.98 -4.16 30.60
N GLY A 302 3.86 -4.62 30.03
CA GLY A 302 2.52 -4.40 30.55
C GLY A 302 1.97 -2.99 30.31
N ASP A 303 2.58 -2.22 29.40
CA ASP A 303 2.15 -0.86 29.07
C ASP A 303 0.81 -0.86 28.31
N ILE A 304 0.54 -1.92 27.55
CA ILE A 304 -0.67 -2.08 26.74
C ILE A 304 -1.33 -3.40 27.12
N ASN A 305 -2.65 -3.39 27.31
CA ASN A 305 -3.38 -4.62 27.61
C ASN A 305 -3.49 -5.50 26.34
N ASP A 306 -3.20 -6.80 26.46
CA ASP A 306 -3.30 -7.79 25.36
C ASP A 306 -4.61 -7.71 24.59
N PHE A 307 -5.71 -7.38 25.27
CA PHE A 307 -7.02 -7.21 24.66
C PHE A 307 -7.01 -6.32 23.40
N PHE A 308 -6.22 -5.25 23.37
CA PHE A 308 -6.15 -4.35 22.21
C PHE A 308 -5.39 -4.98 21.04
N PHE A 309 -4.33 -5.73 21.32
CA PHE A 309 -3.60 -6.49 20.30
C PHE A 309 -4.44 -7.64 19.76
N ASP A 310 -5.07 -8.43 20.63
CA ASP A 310 -5.96 -9.53 20.25
C ASP A 310 -7.11 -9.04 19.35
N LEU A 311 -7.73 -7.91 19.71
CA LEU A 311 -8.76 -7.30 18.88
C LEU A 311 -8.22 -6.85 17.52
N THR A 312 -7.01 -6.29 17.48
CA THR A 312 -6.36 -5.88 16.23
C THR A 312 -6.10 -7.10 15.33
N LEU A 313 -5.55 -8.18 15.89
CA LEU A 313 -5.29 -9.44 15.17
C LEU A 313 -6.57 -10.05 14.59
N GLU A 314 -7.67 -10.06 15.37
CA GLU A 314 -9.00 -10.49 14.87
C GLU A 314 -9.43 -9.66 13.65
N ARG A 315 -9.21 -8.34 13.67
CA ARG A 315 -9.55 -7.47 12.52
C ARG A 315 -8.65 -7.66 11.33
N MET A 316 -7.38 -7.98 11.54
CA MET A 316 -6.47 -8.33 10.45
C MET A 316 -6.94 -9.59 9.75
N ASP A 317 -7.30 -10.64 10.50
CA ASP A 317 -7.77 -11.91 9.94
C ASP A 317 -9.05 -11.73 9.10
N GLU A 318 -10.00 -10.92 9.57
CA GLU A 318 -11.21 -10.57 8.80
C GLU A 318 -10.91 -9.73 7.55
N PHE A 319 -10.03 -8.73 7.67
CA PHE A 319 -9.77 -7.75 6.61
C PHE A 319 -8.94 -8.35 5.49
N LEU A 320 -7.87 -9.09 5.81
CA LEU A 320 -6.91 -9.61 4.83
C LEU A 320 -7.52 -10.66 3.91
N ALA A 321 -8.51 -11.41 4.37
CA ALA A 321 -9.27 -12.35 3.54
C ALA A 321 -10.02 -11.68 2.38
N THR A 322 -10.20 -10.35 2.40
CA THR A 322 -10.86 -9.60 1.33
C THR A 322 -9.91 -9.04 0.28
N ALA A 323 -8.60 -9.06 0.54
CA ALA A 323 -7.60 -8.35 -0.27
C ALA A 323 -7.39 -8.96 -1.66
N ALA A 324 -7.55 -10.28 -1.79
CA ALA A 324 -7.27 -11.03 -3.01
C ALA A 324 -8.35 -12.07 -3.29
N SER A 325 -8.49 -12.46 -4.56
CA SER A 325 -9.22 -13.66 -4.96
C SER A 325 -8.30 -14.58 -5.75
N LEU A 326 -8.43 -15.89 -5.54
CA LEU A 326 -7.63 -16.92 -6.19
C LEU A 326 -8.56 -17.89 -6.92
N GLU A 327 -8.35 -18.02 -8.23
CA GLU A 327 -9.05 -18.99 -9.07
C GLU A 327 -8.02 -19.93 -9.70
N ILE A 328 -8.34 -21.21 -9.84
CA ILE A 328 -7.46 -22.19 -10.47
C ILE A 328 -8.20 -22.95 -11.57
N ALA A 329 -7.48 -23.27 -12.64
CA ALA A 329 -7.98 -24.06 -13.75
C ALA A 329 -6.95 -25.12 -14.14
N GLY A 330 -7.42 -26.31 -14.51
CA GLY A 330 -6.57 -27.42 -14.92
C GLY A 330 -7.20 -28.23 -16.05
N PRO A 331 -6.47 -29.21 -16.59
CA PRO A 331 -6.97 -30.10 -17.62
C PRO A 331 -8.12 -30.97 -17.10
N ALA A 332 -8.93 -31.51 -18.01
CA ALA A 332 -10.05 -32.39 -17.66
C ALA A 332 -9.59 -33.73 -17.05
N GLN A 333 -8.37 -34.16 -17.34
CA GLN A 333 -7.72 -35.36 -16.81
C GLN A 333 -6.20 -35.23 -16.94
N VAL A 334 -5.44 -36.00 -16.17
CA VAL A 334 -3.96 -36.03 -16.21
C VAL A 334 -3.45 -37.45 -16.50
N HIS A 335 -2.36 -37.59 -17.25
CA HIS A 335 -1.61 -38.84 -17.35
C HIS A 335 -0.33 -38.69 -16.54
N MET A 336 -0.13 -39.52 -15.50
CA MET A 336 0.97 -39.30 -14.55
C MET A 336 2.34 -39.32 -15.22
N GLY A 337 2.56 -40.22 -16.19
CA GLY A 337 3.79 -40.24 -16.99
C GLY A 337 4.00 -39.07 -17.96
N GLU A 338 2.96 -38.34 -18.36
CA GLU A 338 3.09 -37.18 -19.27
C GLU A 338 3.33 -35.88 -18.49
N GLY A 339 2.76 -35.77 -17.29
CA GLY A 339 2.86 -34.60 -16.42
C GLY A 339 1.57 -33.79 -16.37
N LEU A 340 1.59 -32.75 -15.53
CA LEU A 340 0.49 -31.78 -15.42
C LEU A 340 0.83 -30.53 -16.23
N ALA A 341 0.23 -30.43 -17.42
CA ALA A 341 0.25 -29.23 -18.26
C ALA A 341 -1.12 -28.53 -18.23
N ASP A 342 -1.20 -27.32 -18.78
CA ASP A 342 -2.42 -26.50 -18.84
C ASP A 342 -3.07 -26.25 -17.47
N PHE A 343 -2.24 -26.14 -16.42
CA PHE A 343 -2.67 -25.74 -15.08
C PHE A 343 -2.31 -24.27 -14.84
N SER A 344 -3.31 -23.48 -14.43
CA SER A 344 -3.13 -22.05 -14.14
C SER A 344 -3.75 -21.66 -12.82
N ALA A 345 -3.15 -20.63 -12.21
CA ALA A 345 -3.68 -19.93 -11.04
C ALA A 345 -3.81 -18.44 -11.36
N THR A 346 -5.01 -17.89 -11.20
CA THR A 346 -5.30 -16.47 -11.39
C THR A 346 -5.47 -15.80 -10.04
N VAL A 347 -4.63 -14.81 -9.75
CA VAL A 347 -4.74 -13.94 -8.57
C VAL A 347 -5.34 -12.62 -8.97
N THR A 348 -6.46 -12.23 -8.37
CA THR A 348 -7.12 -10.93 -8.59
C THR A 348 -6.92 -10.01 -7.40
N ASN A 349 -6.53 -8.76 -7.67
CA ASN A 349 -6.42 -7.70 -6.69
C ASN A 349 -7.78 -7.02 -6.46
N ASN A 350 -8.29 -7.08 -5.23
CA ASN A 350 -9.55 -6.46 -4.83
C ASN A 350 -9.37 -5.09 -4.16
N THR A 351 -8.12 -4.64 -3.99
CA THR A 351 -7.76 -3.40 -3.32
C THR A 351 -7.72 -2.21 -4.30
N GLY A 352 -7.72 -0.99 -3.73
CA GLY A 352 -7.61 0.24 -4.50
C GLY A 352 -6.20 0.60 -4.92
N HIS A 353 -5.18 -0.12 -4.45
CA HIS A 353 -3.76 0.15 -4.70
C HIS A 353 -3.09 -1.14 -5.21
N LYS A 354 -1.76 -1.16 -5.41
CA LYS A 354 -1.09 -2.42 -5.75
C LYS A 354 -1.30 -3.48 -4.66
N LEU A 355 -1.26 -4.75 -5.04
CA LEU A 355 -1.29 -5.89 -4.13
C LEU A 355 0.05 -6.64 -4.17
N PRO A 356 0.86 -6.60 -3.10
CA PRO A 356 0.71 -5.76 -1.91
C PRO A 356 1.33 -4.36 -2.09
N THR A 357 0.70 -3.28 -1.61
CA THR A 357 1.24 -1.90 -1.65
C THR A 357 2.21 -1.60 -0.50
N GLY A 358 2.75 -0.38 -0.47
CA GLY A 358 3.55 0.17 0.63
C GLY A 358 5.05 -0.06 0.46
N TYR A 359 5.76 -0.09 1.59
CA TYR A 359 7.21 -0.33 1.64
C TYR A 359 7.59 -1.62 0.89
N SER A 360 8.51 -1.49 -0.06
CA SER A 360 8.93 -2.53 -1.00
C SER A 360 9.85 -3.57 -0.38
N GLU A 361 10.78 -3.14 0.47
CA GLU A 361 11.84 -4.01 0.98
C GLU A 361 11.29 -5.00 2.01
N GLY A 362 11.73 -6.26 1.90
CA GLY A 362 11.28 -7.34 2.78
C GLY A 362 9.81 -7.72 2.65
N ARG A 363 9.06 -7.23 1.64
CA ARG A 363 7.64 -7.56 1.38
C ARG A 363 7.47 -8.37 0.11
N VAL A 364 6.80 -9.51 0.21
CA VAL A 364 6.58 -10.42 -0.93
C VAL A 364 5.30 -11.23 -0.76
N MET A 365 4.60 -11.47 -1.86
CA MET A 365 3.63 -12.57 -1.94
C MET A 365 4.16 -13.65 -2.88
N TRP A 366 3.70 -14.89 -2.71
CA TRP A 366 3.95 -15.93 -3.71
C TRP A 366 2.85 -16.98 -3.73
N LEU A 367 2.77 -17.72 -4.84
CA LEU A 367 1.91 -18.89 -4.96
C LEU A 367 2.67 -20.14 -4.56
N GLU A 368 2.09 -20.89 -3.63
CA GLU A 368 2.41 -22.29 -3.39
C GLU A 368 1.40 -23.16 -4.15
N VAL A 369 1.89 -24.14 -4.89
CA VAL A 369 1.11 -25.17 -5.57
C VAL A 369 1.56 -26.53 -5.05
N VAL A 370 0.63 -27.36 -4.58
CA VAL A 370 0.90 -28.72 -4.12
C VAL A 370 -0.11 -29.68 -4.74
N ALA A 371 0.36 -30.66 -5.50
CA ALA A 371 -0.46 -31.72 -6.08
C ALA A 371 -0.18 -33.05 -5.37
N ARG A 372 -1.25 -33.72 -4.91
CA ARG A 372 -1.18 -34.97 -4.15
C ARG A 372 -1.98 -36.08 -4.81
N TYR A 373 -1.47 -37.31 -4.69
CA TYR A 373 -2.20 -38.54 -4.98
C TYR A 373 -2.03 -39.49 -3.80
N ALA A 374 -3.12 -40.07 -3.29
CA ALA A 374 -3.13 -40.92 -2.09
C ALA A 374 -2.33 -40.32 -0.92
N ASP A 375 -2.59 -39.03 -0.62
CA ASP A 375 -1.90 -38.19 0.39
C ASP A 375 -0.40 -37.92 0.16
N GLN A 376 0.22 -38.52 -0.88
CA GLN A 376 1.62 -38.28 -1.24
C GLN A 376 1.75 -37.07 -2.16
N VAL A 377 2.70 -36.18 -1.87
CA VAL A 377 3.05 -35.07 -2.77
C VAL A 377 3.69 -35.64 -4.03
N VAL A 378 3.11 -35.34 -5.18
CA VAL A 378 3.63 -35.72 -6.50
C VAL A 378 4.35 -34.56 -7.17
N TRP A 379 3.80 -33.36 -7.05
CA TRP A 379 4.39 -32.12 -7.52
C TRP A 379 4.20 -31.01 -6.50
N SER A 380 5.21 -30.16 -6.36
CA SER A 380 5.07 -28.90 -5.64
C SER A 380 5.85 -27.79 -6.33
N SER A 381 5.41 -26.56 -6.09
CA SER A 381 6.11 -25.33 -6.43
C SER A 381 5.83 -24.30 -5.33
N GLY A 382 6.83 -23.53 -4.93
CA GLY A 382 6.64 -22.48 -3.92
C GLY A 382 6.34 -22.98 -2.49
N GLU A 383 6.65 -24.25 -2.16
CA GLU A 383 6.39 -24.83 -0.83
C GLU A 383 7.14 -24.07 0.27
N TYR A 384 6.37 -23.56 1.23
CA TYR A 384 6.95 -22.82 2.36
C TYR A 384 7.64 -23.77 3.33
N VAL A 385 8.90 -23.46 3.66
CA VAL A 385 9.64 -24.10 4.74
C VAL A 385 9.82 -23.09 5.87
N GLU A 386 9.44 -23.48 7.08
CA GLU A 386 9.49 -22.63 8.27
C GLU A 386 10.87 -21.96 8.43
N GLY A 387 10.88 -20.63 8.52
CA GLY A 387 12.08 -19.81 8.71
C GLY A 387 12.90 -19.53 7.44
N MET A 388 12.58 -20.12 6.28
CA MET A 388 13.40 -20.02 5.06
C MET A 388 12.92 -18.93 4.07
N GLY A 389 11.83 -18.22 4.37
CA GLY A 389 11.28 -17.19 3.48
C GLY A 389 10.68 -17.78 2.19
N VAL A 390 10.88 -17.09 1.07
CA VAL A 390 10.40 -17.54 -0.25
C VAL A 390 11.36 -18.60 -0.79
N PRO A 391 10.88 -19.79 -1.20
CA PRO A 391 11.76 -20.85 -1.67
C PRO A 391 12.41 -20.53 -3.02
N GLU A 392 13.62 -21.03 -3.22
CA GLU A 392 14.28 -21.05 -4.53
C GLU A 392 13.64 -22.13 -5.42
N ASP A 393 12.78 -21.72 -6.34
CA ASP A 393 12.08 -22.61 -7.27
C ASP A 393 11.90 -21.91 -8.63
N PRO A 394 12.34 -22.51 -9.75
CA PRO A 394 12.20 -21.91 -11.08
C PRO A 394 10.75 -21.58 -11.49
N GLN A 395 9.75 -22.25 -10.91
CA GLN A 395 8.34 -22.04 -11.22
C GLN A 395 7.60 -21.17 -10.19
N VAL A 396 8.25 -20.77 -9.09
CA VAL A 396 7.57 -19.98 -8.06
C VAL A 396 7.12 -18.64 -8.62
N ARG A 397 5.82 -18.34 -8.44
CA ARG A 397 5.25 -17.06 -8.85
C ARG A 397 5.30 -16.10 -7.67
N THR A 398 6.18 -15.10 -7.72
CA THR A 398 6.33 -14.07 -6.67
C THR A 398 5.73 -12.74 -7.09
N TYR A 399 5.23 -11.95 -6.14
CA TYR A 399 4.75 -10.58 -6.34
C TYR A 399 5.49 -9.67 -5.35
N ARG A 400 6.39 -8.84 -5.87
CA ARG A 400 7.30 -8.01 -5.08
C ARG A 400 7.75 -6.79 -5.90
N ALA A 401 8.35 -5.83 -5.21
CA ALA A 401 9.10 -4.76 -5.86
C ALA A 401 10.55 -4.80 -5.36
N VAL A 402 11.49 -4.67 -6.29
CA VAL A 402 12.93 -4.71 -6.04
C VAL A 402 13.52 -3.41 -6.58
N ALA A 403 14.10 -2.64 -5.67
CA ALA A 403 14.82 -1.43 -5.97
C ALA A 403 16.29 -1.60 -5.60
N GLU A 404 17.15 -0.83 -6.26
CA GLU A 404 18.58 -0.81 -5.99
C GLU A 404 19.17 0.58 -6.21
N GLN A 405 20.40 0.76 -5.73
CA GLN A 405 21.29 1.79 -6.25
C GLN A 405 21.93 1.30 -7.56
N TYR A 406 21.60 1.94 -8.67
CA TYR A 406 21.99 1.53 -10.02
C TYR A 406 23.51 1.29 -10.18
N ASP A 407 24.32 2.18 -9.62
CA ASP A 407 25.78 2.15 -9.79
C ASP A 407 26.46 0.96 -9.08
N THR A 408 25.84 0.44 -8.02
CA THR A 408 26.43 -0.59 -7.15
C THR A 408 25.66 -1.91 -7.15
N GLY A 409 24.39 -1.88 -7.57
CA GLY A 409 23.44 -2.98 -7.41
C GLY A 409 23.07 -3.24 -5.95
N GLN A 410 23.32 -2.30 -5.04
CA GLN A 410 22.99 -2.45 -3.63
C GLN A 410 21.48 -2.35 -3.44
N GLN A 411 20.89 -3.37 -2.80
CA GLN A 411 19.45 -3.50 -2.52
C GLN A 411 19.20 -3.49 -1.03
N LEU A 412 17.95 -3.27 -0.60
CA LEU A 412 17.54 -3.29 0.82
C LEU A 412 18.14 -2.16 1.65
N HIS A 413 18.52 -1.08 0.98
CA HIS A 413 19.01 0.18 1.55
C HIS A 413 18.15 1.32 1.00
N LEU A 414 16.98 1.55 1.60
CA LEU A 414 15.94 2.48 1.13
C LEU A 414 16.48 3.82 0.61
N LEU A 415 17.40 4.49 1.34
CA LEU A 415 17.90 5.81 0.94
C LEU A 415 18.94 5.78 -0.20
N LEU A 416 19.47 4.61 -0.54
CA LEU A 416 20.37 4.43 -1.68
C LEU A 416 19.60 4.15 -2.98
N ASN A 417 18.36 3.67 -2.89
CA ASN A 417 17.56 3.27 -4.04
C ASN A 417 17.32 4.46 -5.01
N ASP A 418 17.69 4.25 -6.28
CA ASP A 418 17.47 5.19 -7.38
C ASP A 418 16.99 4.52 -8.68
N HIS A 419 16.91 3.18 -8.69
CA HIS A 419 16.46 2.39 -9.84
C HIS A 419 15.51 1.27 -9.40
N TRP A 420 14.45 1.07 -10.18
CA TRP A 420 13.56 -0.08 -10.01
C TRP A 420 14.04 -1.21 -10.92
N VAL A 421 14.44 -2.33 -10.32
CA VAL A 421 14.84 -3.55 -11.04
C VAL A 421 13.60 -4.32 -11.51
N GLU A 422 12.61 -4.42 -10.64
CA GLU A 422 11.40 -5.20 -10.85
C GLU A 422 10.25 -4.63 -10.00
N ASP A 423 9.05 -4.61 -10.55
CA ASP A 423 7.81 -4.44 -9.78
C ASP A 423 6.73 -5.31 -10.39
N THR A 424 6.48 -6.41 -9.72
CA THR A 424 5.54 -7.46 -10.11
C THR A 424 4.30 -7.51 -9.23
N ARG A 425 4.11 -6.50 -8.39
CA ARG A 425 2.89 -6.36 -7.59
C ARG A 425 1.69 -6.14 -8.50
N ILE A 426 0.54 -6.71 -8.14
CA ILE A 426 -0.64 -6.68 -9.00
C ILE A 426 -1.27 -5.29 -8.94
N PRO A 427 -1.41 -4.56 -10.08
CA PRO A 427 -2.07 -3.24 -10.13
C PRO A 427 -3.50 -3.27 -9.58
N PRO A 428 -4.05 -2.13 -9.12
CA PRO A 428 -5.48 -2.02 -8.83
C PRO A 428 -6.30 -1.90 -10.10
N ARG A 429 -7.59 -2.22 -9.98
CA ARG A 429 -8.55 -2.09 -11.09
C ARG A 429 -8.57 -0.65 -11.61
N GLY A 430 -8.43 -0.50 -12.92
CA GLY A 430 -8.52 0.79 -13.60
C GLY A 430 -7.24 1.63 -13.59
N LEU A 431 -6.12 1.12 -13.05
CA LEU A 431 -4.85 1.85 -13.03
C LEU A 431 -4.41 2.20 -14.46
N ALA A 432 -4.31 3.50 -14.73
CA ALA A 432 -3.77 4.01 -15.98
C ALA A 432 -2.22 4.06 -15.94
N PRO A 433 -1.54 4.06 -17.10
CA PRO A 433 -0.10 4.21 -17.16
C PRO A 433 0.40 5.51 -16.53
N ASP A 434 1.35 5.39 -15.61
CA ASP A 434 2.08 6.48 -14.98
C ASP A 434 3.46 5.96 -14.55
N PRO A 435 4.58 6.59 -14.98
CA PRO A 435 5.91 6.13 -14.62
C PRO A 435 6.15 5.87 -13.12
N GLU A 436 5.45 6.58 -12.22
CA GLU A 436 5.58 6.42 -10.78
C GLU A 436 4.78 5.24 -10.22
N THR A 437 3.77 4.75 -10.93
CA THR A 437 2.92 3.63 -10.47
C THR A 437 2.90 2.44 -11.42
N ASP A 438 3.56 2.52 -12.57
CA ASP A 438 3.67 1.43 -13.53
C ASP A 438 4.35 0.20 -12.89
N PRO A 439 3.94 -1.02 -13.25
CA PRO A 439 4.77 -2.20 -13.03
C PRO A 439 6.10 -2.09 -13.76
N VAL A 440 7.13 -2.76 -13.25
CA VAL A 440 8.47 -2.77 -13.84
C VAL A 440 8.83 -4.20 -14.23
N GLY A 441 9.16 -4.40 -15.50
CA GLY A 441 9.43 -5.71 -16.09
C GLY A 441 8.33 -6.19 -17.05
N PRO A 442 8.48 -7.38 -17.64
CA PRO A 442 7.66 -7.83 -18.77
C PRO A 442 6.33 -8.50 -18.35
N ARG A 443 6.03 -8.59 -17.05
CA ARG A 443 4.94 -9.42 -16.53
C ARG A 443 3.56 -8.99 -17.04
N TYR A 444 3.32 -7.69 -17.09
CA TYR A 444 2.02 -7.13 -17.41
C TYR A 444 2.03 -6.44 -18.76
N VAL A 445 0.92 -6.58 -19.48
CA VAL A 445 0.66 -5.88 -20.74
C VAL A 445 -0.64 -5.11 -20.57
N LEU A 446 -0.69 -3.90 -21.12
CA LEU A 446 -1.90 -3.08 -21.08
C LEU A 446 -3.08 -3.80 -21.73
N GLN A 447 -4.22 -3.68 -21.07
CA GLN A 447 -5.49 -4.18 -21.56
C GLN A 447 -5.98 -3.35 -22.75
N GLY A 448 -7.01 -3.85 -23.45
CA GLY A 448 -7.59 -3.16 -24.61
C GLY A 448 -8.19 -1.78 -24.32
N ASP A 449 -8.48 -1.48 -23.05
CA ASP A 449 -8.96 -0.18 -22.58
C ASP A 449 -7.82 0.78 -22.18
N GLY A 450 -6.56 0.34 -22.29
CA GLY A 450 -5.38 1.12 -21.95
C GLY A 450 -5.01 1.13 -20.47
N THR A 451 -5.61 0.27 -19.63
CA THR A 451 -5.28 0.12 -18.21
C THR A 451 -4.38 -1.09 -17.95
N TRP A 452 -3.69 -1.09 -16.82
CA TRP A 452 -2.97 -2.27 -16.34
C TRP A 452 -3.95 -3.35 -15.84
N PRO A 453 -3.64 -4.66 -16.01
CA PRO A 453 -4.45 -5.73 -15.46
C PRO A 453 -4.41 -5.71 -13.93
N HIS A 454 -5.57 -5.88 -13.31
CA HIS A 454 -5.69 -6.01 -11.85
C HIS A 454 -5.68 -7.47 -11.39
N PHE A 455 -5.13 -8.34 -12.22
CA PHE A 455 -4.97 -9.75 -11.97
C PHE A 455 -3.66 -10.22 -12.60
N ASP A 456 -3.18 -11.36 -12.15
CA ASP A 456 -2.08 -12.09 -12.75
C ASP A 456 -2.47 -13.53 -12.99
N VAL A 457 -2.00 -14.12 -14.08
CA VAL A 457 -2.21 -15.53 -14.41
C VAL A 457 -0.86 -16.23 -14.41
N ALA A 458 -0.69 -17.18 -13.49
CA ALA A 458 0.49 -18.02 -13.38
C ALA A 458 0.20 -19.38 -14.02
N GLU A 459 0.94 -19.71 -15.07
CA GLU A 459 0.88 -21.00 -15.75
C GLU A 459 1.95 -21.93 -15.19
N TYR A 460 1.60 -23.19 -14.96
CA TYR A 460 2.51 -24.22 -14.45
C TYR A 460 2.56 -25.41 -15.40
N ALA A 461 3.75 -26.01 -15.49
CA ALA A 461 3.96 -27.25 -16.23
C ALA A 461 4.86 -28.19 -15.42
N PHE A 462 4.24 -29.22 -14.84
CA PHE A 462 4.97 -30.20 -14.04
C PHE A 462 5.34 -31.42 -14.90
N PRO A 463 6.58 -31.91 -14.82
CA PRO A 463 7.05 -33.02 -15.63
C PRO A 463 6.38 -34.34 -15.23
N GLY A 464 6.32 -35.29 -16.17
CA GLY A 464 5.83 -36.64 -15.93
C GLY A 464 6.51 -37.36 -14.76
N GLN A 465 5.71 -38.12 -14.02
CA GLN A 465 6.09 -38.95 -12.87
C GLN A 465 5.72 -40.41 -13.15
N PRO A 466 6.46 -41.11 -14.05
CA PRO A 466 6.15 -42.48 -14.45
C PRO A 466 6.31 -43.50 -13.31
N ASP A 467 7.02 -43.13 -12.24
CA ASP A 467 7.22 -43.97 -11.06
C ASP A 467 6.02 -43.98 -10.10
N VAL A 468 5.08 -43.02 -10.23
CA VAL A 468 3.84 -43.03 -9.46
C VAL A 468 2.98 -44.18 -9.96
N GLN A 469 2.71 -45.11 -9.05
CA GLN A 469 1.86 -46.26 -9.29
C GLN A 469 0.51 -46.03 -8.65
N ASP A 470 -0.50 -46.60 -9.28
CA ASP A 470 -1.84 -46.72 -8.74
C ASP A 470 -1.80 -47.44 -7.37
N ALA A 471 -2.18 -46.71 -6.32
CA ALA A 471 -2.18 -47.20 -4.95
C ALA A 471 -3.35 -48.17 -4.68
N THR A 472 -4.39 -48.08 -5.51
CA THR A 472 -5.71 -48.67 -5.33
C THR A 472 -6.26 -49.20 -6.66
N PRO A 473 -5.58 -50.16 -7.34
CA PRO A 473 -5.92 -50.55 -8.72
C PRO A 473 -7.27 -51.23 -8.92
N ASP A 474 -7.95 -51.55 -7.82
CA ASP A 474 -9.28 -52.13 -7.81
C ASP A 474 -10.40 -51.08 -7.67
N ASP A 475 -10.07 -49.80 -7.46
CA ASP A 475 -11.01 -48.69 -7.22
C ASP A 475 -10.69 -47.44 -8.07
N PRO A 476 -11.06 -47.41 -9.36
CA PRO A 476 -10.74 -46.29 -10.25
C PRO A 476 -11.45 -44.97 -9.89
N ASP A 477 -12.38 -44.98 -8.93
CA ASP A 477 -13.05 -43.76 -8.47
C ASP A 477 -12.15 -42.92 -7.54
N ASP A 478 -11.04 -43.49 -7.03
CA ASP A 478 -10.05 -42.79 -6.20
C ASP A 478 -8.78 -42.33 -6.95
N ASP A 479 -8.74 -42.57 -8.26
CA ASP A 479 -7.72 -42.08 -9.20
C ASP A 479 -7.88 -40.59 -9.46
N VAL A 480 -7.61 -39.79 -8.43
CA VAL A 480 -7.78 -38.35 -8.43
C VAL A 480 -6.53 -37.67 -7.89
N LEU A 481 -6.02 -36.72 -8.67
CA LEU A 481 -5.00 -35.79 -8.24
C LEU A 481 -5.67 -34.60 -7.53
N ASP A 482 -5.35 -34.40 -6.25
CA ASP A 482 -5.79 -33.24 -5.47
C ASP A 482 -4.74 -32.13 -5.59
N VAL A 483 -5.11 -31.00 -6.21
CA VAL A 483 -4.24 -29.84 -6.37
C VAL A 483 -4.71 -28.72 -5.47
N GLN A 484 -3.86 -28.31 -4.54
CA GLN A 484 -4.08 -27.16 -3.66
C GLN A 484 -3.17 -26.01 -4.07
N VAL A 485 -3.70 -24.80 -4.10
CA VAL A 485 -2.94 -23.56 -4.29
C VAL A 485 -3.21 -22.61 -3.15
N ARG A 486 -2.15 -22.00 -2.60
CA ARG A 486 -2.21 -20.97 -1.57
C ARG A 486 -1.46 -19.72 -2.03
N LEU A 487 -2.07 -18.55 -1.84
CA LEU A 487 -1.40 -17.27 -1.98
C LEU A 487 -0.87 -16.84 -0.62
N PHE A 488 0.45 -16.87 -0.47
CA PHE A 488 1.14 -16.40 0.72
C PHE A 488 1.49 -14.92 0.64
N TYR A 489 1.56 -14.28 1.80
CA TYR A 489 2.13 -12.96 2.00
C TYR A 489 3.13 -13.00 3.16
N LEU A 490 4.30 -12.43 2.96
CA LEU A 490 5.33 -12.26 3.99
C LEU A 490 5.85 -10.82 3.95
N ILE A 491 6.01 -10.24 5.13
CA ILE A 491 6.76 -9.00 5.34
C ILE A 491 7.79 -9.22 6.44
N ASN A 492 8.91 -8.49 6.35
CA ASN A 492 10.10 -8.72 7.17
C ASN A 492 10.66 -10.11 6.91
N THR A 493 10.99 -10.36 5.63
CA THR A 493 11.60 -11.62 5.20
C THR A 493 12.86 -11.92 6.03
N PRO A 494 13.21 -13.20 6.25
CA PRO A 494 14.43 -13.56 6.97
C PRO A 494 15.68 -12.87 6.44
N ASP A 495 15.83 -12.78 5.12
CA ASP A 495 16.96 -12.08 4.48
C ASP A 495 17.00 -10.59 4.82
N TYR A 496 15.85 -9.92 4.89
CA TYR A 496 15.80 -8.49 5.22
C TYR A 496 16.15 -8.26 6.69
N VAL A 497 15.63 -9.09 7.60
CA VAL A 497 15.95 -9.01 9.04
C VAL A 497 17.44 -9.30 9.27
N GLN A 498 18.00 -10.29 8.57
CA GLN A 498 19.43 -10.61 8.63
C GLN A 498 20.28 -9.46 8.08
N LEU A 499 19.88 -8.86 6.96
CA LEU A 499 20.59 -7.70 6.41
C LEU A 499 20.59 -6.52 7.38
N LEU A 500 19.46 -6.20 8.01
CA LEU A 500 19.40 -5.14 9.01
C LEU A 500 20.39 -5.38 10.16
N ALA A 501 20.60 -6.63 10.56
CA ALA A 501 21.57 -6.99 11.59
C ALA A 501 23.03 -6.94 11.10
N ASP A 502 23.30 -7.41 9.89
CA ASP A 502 24.67 -7.52 9.36
C ASP A 502 25.23 -6.16 8.91
N ASP A 503 24.38 -5.32 8.29
CA ASP A 503 24.82 -4.09 7.65
C ASP A 503 24.74 -2.87 8.58
N ASN A 504 23.98 -2.95 9.67
CA ASN A 504 24.01 -1.90 10.70
C ASN A 504 25.30 -1.98 11.54
N VAL A 505 26.18 -1.00 11.37
CA VAL A 505 27.42 -0.88 12.14
C VAL A 505 27.47 0.36 13.03
N THR A 506 26.36 1.10 13.15
CA THR A 506 26.31 2.36 13.90
C THR A 506 25.71 2.21 15.30
N ASN A 507 24.79 1.25 15.48
CA ASN A 507 24.18 0.92 16.77
C ASN A 507 23.68 -0.55 16.76
N ASP A 508 23.03 -0.96 17.86
CA ASP A 508 22.61 -2.35 18.05
C ASP A 508 21.19 -2.65 17.51
N ALA A 509 20.48 -1.67 16.92
CA ALA A 509 19.06 -1.82 16.55
C ALA A 509 18.81 -2.96 15.55
N GLY A 510 19.76 -3.19 14.63
CA GLY A 510 19.71 -4.30 13.68
C GLY A 510 19.82 -5.66 14.35
N SER A 511 20.81 -5.82 15.23
CA SER A 511 20.96 -7.06 16.00
C SER A 511 19.83 -7.29 17.00
N ASP A 512 19.28 -6.23 17.59
CA ASP A 512 18.17 -6.31 18.53
C ASP A 512 16.91 -6.83 17.84
N VAL A 513 16.57 -6.33 16.65
CA VAL A 513 15.40 -6.82 15.92
C VAL A 513 15.58 -8.26 15.44
N ALA A 514 16.79 -8.64 15.01
CA ALA A 514 17.06 -10.04 14.65
C ALA A 514 16.92 -10.99 15.84
N MET A 515 17.34 -10.57 17.04
CA MET A 515 17.13 -11.34 18.27
C MET A 515 15.65 -11.51 18.62
N LEU A 516 14.84 -10.46 18.45
CA LEU A 516 13.39 -10.52 18.69
C LEU A 516 12.71 -11.49 17.72
N PHE A 517 13.09 -11.46 16.44
CA PHE A 517 12.57 -12.38 15.44
C PHE A 517 12.97 -13.83 15.74
N ASP A 518 14.24 -14.10 16.09
CA ASP A 518 14.71 -15.43 16.48
C ASP A 518 13.96 -15.97 17.72
N ALA A 519 13.74 -15.12 18.73
CA ALA A 519 13.00 -15.48 19.94
C ALA A 519 11.54 -15.89 19.66
N MET A 520 10.96 -15.40 18.56
CA MET A 520 9.60 -15.72 18.12
C MET A 520 9.55 -16.82 17.05
N GLY A 521 10.69 -17.33 16.58
CA GLY A 521 10.77 -18.33 15.50
C GLY A 521 10.68 -17.76 14.07
N GLY A 522 10.84 -16.45 13.92
CA GLY A 522 10.71 -15.73 12.65
C GLY A 522 9.26 -15.44 12.25
N ALA A 523 9.08 -14.55 11.28
CA ALA A 523 7.75 -14.19 10.78
C ALA A 523 7.18 -15.30 9.86
N PRO A 524 6.05 -15.93 10.21
CA PRO A 524 5.39 -16.85 9.29
C PRO A 524 4.64 -16.08 8.19
N PRO A 525 4.49 -16.65 6.98
CA PRO A 525 3.65 -16.07 5.96
C PRO A 525 2.17 -16.21 6.31
N LEU A 526 1.37 -15.22 5.90
CA LEU A 526 -0.09 -15.24 5.95
C LEU A 526 -0.63 -15.89 4.69
N VAL A 527 -1.67 -16.72 4.82
CA VAL A 527 -2.46 -17.18 3.67
C VAL A 527 -3.52 -16.12 3.37
N LEU A 528 -3.40 -15.45 2.23
CA LEU A 528 -4.38 -14.44 1.78
C LEU A 528 -5.56 -15.05 1.04
N ALA A 529 -5.32 -16.13 0.29
CA ALA A 529 -6.35 -16.86 -0.45
C ALA A 529 -5.88 -18.31 -0.70
N GLU A 530 -6.83 -19.22 -0.85
CA GLU A 530 -6.57 -20.62 -1.18
C GLU A 530 -7.64 -21.17 -2.13
N ALA A 531 -7.25 -22.14 -2.95
CA ALA A 531 -8.14 -22.83 -3.88
C ALA A 531 -7.72 -24.30 -4.04
N GLY A 532 -8.69 -25.18 -4.34
CA GLY A 532 -8.48 -26.61 -4.52
C GLY A 532 -9.17 -27.13 -5.77
N LEU A 533 -8.53 -28.04 -6.50
CA LEU A 533 -9.02 -28.66 -7.72
C LEU A 533 -8.71 -30.15 -7.71
N GLN A 534 -9.72 -30.96 -8.02
CA GLN A 534 -9.56 -32.41 -8.22
C GLN A 534 -9.51 -32.71 -9.71
N ILE A 535 -8.44 -33.38 -10.15
CA ILE A 535 -8.21 -33.74 -11.55
C ILE A 535 -8.18 -35.27 -11.67
N PRO A 536 -9.09 -35.90 -12.44
CA PRO A 536 -9.06 -37.34 -12.67
C PRO A 536 -7.75 -37.80 -13.32
N ILE A 537 -7.18 -38.90 -12.83
CA ILE A 537 -6.01 -39.54 -13.41
C ILE A 537 -6.49 -40.53 -14.48
N SER A 538 -6.06 -40.29 -15.71
CA SER A 538 -6.43 -41.10 -16.88
C SER A 538 -5.57 -42.36 -17.05
N ALA A 539 -4.31 -42.32 -16.59
CA ALA A 539 -3.39 -43.45 -16.57
C ALA A 539 -2.13 -43.16 -15.73
N PHE A 540 -1.51 -44.25 -15.25
CA PHE A 540 -0.24 -44.29 -14.54
C PHE A 540 0.87 -44.90 -15.42
N GLY A 541 2.13 -44.74 -14.99
CA GLY A 541 3.29 -45.32 -15.67
C GLY A 541 3.81 -44.50 -16.86
N GLU A 542 4.73 -45.10 -17.62
CA GLU A 542 5.33 -44.49 -18.81
C GLU A 542 4.27 -44.05 -19.84
N PRO A 543 4.42 -42.87 -20.47
CA PRO A 543 3.55 -42.47 -21.56
C PRO A 543 3.52 -43.54 -22.66
N PRO A 544 2.38 -43.74 -23.34
CA PRO A 544 2.36 -44.58 -24.52
C PRO A 544 3.39 -44.05 -25.53
N ALA A 545 4.32 -44.92 -25.95
CA ALA A 545 5.38 -44.55 -26.89
C ALA A 545 4.78 -43.80 -28.08
N SER A 546 5.20 -42.54 -28.29
CA SER A 546 4.66 -41.73 -29.37
C SER A 546 4.84 -42.50 -30.68
N THR A 547 3.73 -42.85 -31.34
CA THR A 547 3.77 -43.53 -32.64
C THR A 547 4.01 -42.49 -33.73
N THR A 548 5.11 -41.76 -33.64
CA THR A 548 5.64 -40.97 -34.76
C THR A 548 6.67 -41.80 -35.52
N GLY A 549 6.15 -42.66 -36.40
CA GLY A 549 6.68 -42.84 -37.74
C GLY A 549 8.02 -43.56 -37.93
N ALA A 550 7.88 -44.77 -38.49
CA ALA A 550 8.76 -45.36 -39.50
C ALA A 550 10.11 -45.93 -39.04
N ASP A 551 10.00 -47.17 -38.61
CA ASP A 551 10.92 -48.27 -38.88
C ASP A 551 11.60 -48.14 -40.27
N THR A 552 12.85 -47.67 -40.31
CA THR A 552 13.80 -48.02 -41.37
C THR A 552 14.92 -48.83 -40.75
N THR A 553 14.72 -50.14 -40.72
CA THR A 553 15.79 -51.13 -40.57
C THR A 553 16.81 -50.95 -41.70
N ALA A 554 17.90 -50.25 -41.40
CA ALA A 554 19.08 -50.20 -42.24
C ALA A 554 19.81 -51.56 -42.18
N GLY A 555 19.36 -52.49 -43.02
CA GLY A 555 20.12 -53.68 -43.38
C GLY A 555 21.29 -53.30 -44.29
N SER A 556 22.50 -53.45 -43.77
CA SER A 556 23.74 -53.25 -44.51
C SER A 556 23.90 -54.30 -45.62
N VAL A 557 23.92 -53.88 -46.88
CA VAL A 557 24.64 -54.60 -47.96
C VAL A 557 25.21 -53.56 -48.92
N GLY A 558 26.55 -53.52 -49.01
CA GLY A 558 27.25 -52.66 -49.96
C GLY A 558 27.18 -53.18 -51.39
N SER A 559 27.15 -52.27 -52.36
CA SER A 559 27.81 -52.46 -53.65
C SER A 559 28.00 -51.12 -54.36
N GLU A 560 29.02 -51.11 -55.20
CA GLU A 560 29.73 -49.99 -55.79
C GLU A 560 28.97 -49.29 -56.94
N GLY A 561 29.26 -47.99 -57.11
CA GLY A 561 29.56 -47.43 -58.44
C GLY A 561 28.43 -46.70 -59.19
N PRO A 562 28.79 -45.69 -60.02
CA PRO A 562 27.98 -44.49 -60.22
C PRO A 562 27.32 -44.39 -61.60
N GLY A 563 26.25 -43.60 -61.71
CA GLY A 563 25.68 -43.28 -63.01
C GLY A 563 24.57 -42.24 -63.00
N ALA A 564 24.89 -41.09 -63.61
CA ALA A 564 24.02 -40.30 -64.48
C ALA A 564 23.05 -39.26 -63.88
N THR A 565 23.42 -38.00 -64.14
CA THR A 565 22.63 -36.93 -64.80
C THR A 565 21.30 -36.43 -64.22
N THR A 566 21.29 -35.10 -64.02
CA THR A 566 20.16 -34.13 -64.01
C THR A 566 19.23 -34.24 -65.25
N PRO A 567 18.16 -33.42 -65.46
CA PRO A 567 17.65 -32.23 -64.73
C PRO A 567 16.09 -32.08 -64.64
N GLY A 568 15.64 -31.00 -63.96
CA GLY A 568 14.42 -30.22 -64.27
C GLY A 568 13.10 -30.81 -63.78
N SER A 569 12.03 -30.06 -63.54
CA SER A 569 11.71 -28.66 -63.77
C SER A 569 10.29 -28.42 -63.26
N ASP A 570 10.02 -27.18 -62.83
CA ASP A 570 8.79 -26.41 -63.05
C ASP A 570 7.45 -26.79 -62.36
N ASP A 571 7.02 -25.78 -61.59
CA ASP A 571 5.76 -25.04 -61.70
C ASP A 571 4.41 -25.60 -61.26
N ALA A 572 3.77 -24.72 -60.47
CA ALA A 572 2.38 -24.27 -60.59
C ALA A 572 1.28 -25.28 -60.23
N SER A 573 0.10 -24.90 -59.76
CA SER A 573 -0.48 -23.69 -59.18
C SER A 573 -1.97 -24.04 -58.96
N THR A 574 -2.65 -23.26 -58.12
CA THR A 574 -4.08 -22.89 -58.23
C THR A 574 -5.20 -23.88 -57.87
N GLY A 575 -6.23 -23.26 -57.27
CA GLY A 575 -7.63 -23.70 -57.23
C GLY A 575 -8.08 -23.97 -55.80
N GLY A 576 -8.71 -23.03 -55.08
CA GLY A 576 -10.10 -22.57 -55.31
C GLY A 576 -11.05 -23.59 -54.67
N SER A 577 -12.02 -23.26 -53.80
CA SER A 577 -13.05 -22.24 -53.96
C SER A 577 -14.02 -22.31 -52.76
N THR A 578 -14.44 -21.13 -52.26
CA THR A 578 -15.81 -20.67 -51.88
C THR A 578 -16.77 -21.45 -50.96
N GLY A 579 -17.40 -20.67 -50.07
CA GLY A 579 -18.81 -20.77 -49.63
C GLY A 579 -19.10 -19.96 -48.35
N THR A 580 -19.47 -18.66 -48.40
CA THR A 580 -20.85 -18.10 -48.19
C THR A 580 -21.76 -18.94 -47.27
N GLY A 581 -22.44 -18.48 -46.21
CA GLY A 581 -22.78 -17.17 -45.64
C GLY A 581 -24.12 -17.29 -44.88
N THR A 582 -24.55 -16.20 -44.22
CA THR A 582 -25.80 -15.98 -43.42
C THR A 582 -25.88 -16.68 -42.06
N GLY A 583 -26.26 -16.07 -40.93
CA GLY A 583 -26.85 -14.75 -40.65
C GLY A 583 -28.26 -14.90 -40.06
N SER A 584 -28.46 -14.63 -38.77
CA SER A 584 -29.73 -14.17 -38.18
C SER A 584 -29.60 -13.85 -36.69
N ALA A 585 -30.05 -12.65 -36.32
CA ALA A 585 -30.33 -12.22 -34.95
C ALA A 585 -31.71 -12.73 -34.47
N GLY A 586 -31.93 -12.71 -33.15
CA GLY A 586 -33.22 -12.95 -32.48
C GLY A 586 -33.27 -12.17 -31.17
N GLN A 587 -34.44 -11.60 -30.87
CA GLN A 587 -34.71 -10.58 -29.86
C GLN A 587 -35.89 -11.01 -28.97
N GLY A 588 -35.94 -10.51 -27.72
CA GLY A 588 -37.07 -10.51 -26.77
C GLY A 588 -36.84 -11.37 -25.53
N ASP A 589 -37.40 -11.13 -24.34
CA ASP A 589 -38.05 -9.99 -23.66
C ASP A 589 -38.29 -10.47 -22.19
N ASP A 590 -38.36 -9.53 -21.25
CA ASP A 590 -39.12 -9.52 -19.97
C ASP A 590 -38.79 -10.37 -18.71
N GLY A 591 -38.70 -9.63 -17.58
CA GLY A 591 -39.17 -9.99 -16.22
C GLY A 591 -38.11 -10.57 -15.26
N GLY A 592 -37.82 -10.07 -14.06
CA GLY A 592 -38.57 -9.24 -13.09
C GLY A 592 -38.54 -9.94 -11.73
N GLY A 593 -37.84 -9.40 -10.73
CA GLY A 593 -37.86 -9.91 -9.35
C GLY A 593 -36.77 -9.31 -8.45
N GLY A 594 -37.04 -8.16 -7.85
CA GLY A 594 -36.16 -7.49 -6.89
C GLY A 594 -36.46 -7.82 -5.43
N CYS A 595 -35.48 -7.57 -4.57
CA CYS A 595 -35.63 -7.26 -3.15
C CYS A 595 -34.94 -5.90 -2.92
N GLY A 596 -35.73 -4.88 -2.57
CA GLY A 596 -35.27 -3.50 -2.43
C GLY A 596 -34.97 -3.11 -0.98
N CYS A 597 -33.91 -2.32 -0.80
CA CYS A 597 -33.71 -1.47 0.37
C CYS A 597 -33.95 -0.01 -0.04
N ARG A 598 -34.84 0.66 0.69
CA ARG A 598 -35.33 2.01 0.43
C ARG A 598 -34.26 3.06 0.74
N ALA A 599 -33.97 3.92 -0.24
CA ALA A 599 -33.38 5.23 -0.02
C ALA A 599 -34.50 6.23 0.34
N SER A 600 -34.32 7.00 1.41
CA SER A 600 -35.10 8.22 1.66
C SER A 600 -34.29 9.42 1.17
N GLY A 601 -34.84 10.12 0.17
CA GLY A 601 -34.19 11.23 -0.52
C GLY A 601 -34.16 12.54 0.26
N SER A 602 -33.22 13.40 -0.14
CA SER A 602 -33.17 14.81 0.20
C SER A 602 -33.75 15.62 -0.96
N GLU A 603 -34.74 16.45 -0.66
CA GLU A 603 -35.33 17.40 -1.61
C GLU A 603 -34.40 18.61 -1.80
N HIS A 604 -34.00 18.85 -3.04
CA HIS A 604 -33.34 20.07 -3.47
C HIS A 604 -34.36 21.21 -3.59
N ALA A 605 -34.23 22.24 -2.76
CA ALA A 605 -34.91 23.51 -2.94
C ALA A 605 -33.93 24.59 -3.43
N ALA A 606 -34.11 24.98 -4.68
CA ALA A 606 -33.43 26.10 -5.34
C ALA A 606 -33.74 27.43 -4.64
N TRP A 607 -32.71 28.25 -4.39
CA TRP A 607 -32.88 29.65 -4.00
C TRP A 607 -32.04 30.59 -4.85
N TRP A 608 -32.72 31.66 -5.24
CA TRP A 608 -32.35 32.66 -6.23
C TRP A 608 -31.28 33.65 -5.75
N LEU A 609 -30.47 34.10 -6.71
CA LEU A 609 -29.56 35.24 -6.67
C LEU A 609 -30.26 36.55 -6.23
N LEU A 610 -29.72 37.21 -5.19
CA LEU A 610 -29.85 38.66 -5.02
C LEU A 610 -28.51 39.26 -4.57
N LEU A 611 -27.90 40.03 -5.47
CA LEU A 611 -26.76 40.91 -5.25
C LEU A 611 -27.19 42.14 -4.44
N GLY A 612 -26.41 42.49 -3.41
CA GLY A 612 -26.50 43.76 -2.70
C GLY A 612 -25.14 44.12 -2.08
N PRO A 613 -24.57 45.32 -2.32
CA PRO A 613 -23.18 45.63 -1.99
C PRO A 613 -23.06 46.16 -0.55
N LEU A 614 -22.09 45.67 0.22
CA LEU A 614 -21.72 46.28 1.50
C LEU A 614 -20.21 46.55 1.54
N GLY A 615 -19.92 47.81 1.88
CA GLY A 615 -18.66 48.47 1.67
C GLY A 615 -17.56 48.10 2.66
N LEU A 616 -16.34 48.14 2.14
CA LEU A 616 -15.08 48.15 2.85
C LEU A 616 -14.98 49.36 3.80
N VAL A 617 -14.81 49.10 5.10
CA VAL A 617 -14.24 50.06 6.05
C VAL A 617 -13.00 49.44 6.68
N ALA A 618 -11.84 49.69 6.08
CA ALA A 618 -10.54 49.39 6.65
C ALA A 618 -10.21 50.41 7.75
N ARG A 619 -10.21 49.99 9.02
CA ARG A 619 -9.62 50.76 10.13
C ARG A 619 -8.22 50.24 10.41
N ARG A 620 -7.21 50.97 9.91
CA ARG A 620 -5.81 50.85 10.34
C ARG A 620 -5.71 51.21 11.83
N ARG A 621 -5.21 50.28 12.66
CA ARG A 621 -4.69 50.59 14.00
C ARG A 621 -3.17 50.44 13.99
N SER A 622 -2.53 51.57 14.20
CA SER A 622 -1.10 51.75 14.43
C SER A 622 -0.68 51.14 15.78
N PHE A 623 0.23 50.16 15.77
CA PHE A 623 0.95 49.74 16.97
C PHE A 623 2.20 50.60 17.17
N ALA A 624 2.21 51.36 18.26
CA ALA A 624 3.37 52.10 18.74
C ALA A 624 4.31 51.15 19.49
N ARG A 625 5.59 51.15 19.09
CA ARG A 625 6.69 50.49 19.78
C ARG A 625 6.96 51.18 21.14
N GLY A 626 6.79 50.45 22.24
CA GLY A 626 7.30 50.81 23.55
C GLY A 626 8.54 49.99 23.88
N ARG A 627 9.71 50.62 23.86
CA ARG A 627 10.94 50.09 24.48
C ARG A 627 10.83 50.27 25.99
N SER A 628 11.14 49.24 26.77
CA SER A 628 11.72 49.42 28.10
C SER A 628 12.91 48.48 28.28
N SER A 629 13.98 49.08 28.78
CA SER A 629 15.24 48.50 29.19
C SER A 629 15.22 48.27 30.69
N ALA A 630 15.86 47.20 31.19
CA ALA A 630 17.03 47.27 32.07
C ALA A 630 17.15 46.09 33.06
N GLN A 631 18.40 45.59 33.15
CA GLN A 631 19.09 45.00 34.32
C GLN A 631 18.58 43.63 34.81
N GLY A 632 19.36 42.56 34.89
CA GLY A 632 20.80 42.43 35.11
C GLY A 632 21.07 42.06 36.57
N ARG A 633 21.37 40.78 36.85
CA ARG A 633 22.15 40.36 38.03
C ARG A 633 22.68 38.93 37.89
N SER A 634 24.00 38.84 37.84
CA SER A 634 24.81 37.64 38.08
C SER A 634 24.93 37.35 39.59
N SER A 635 25.02 36.08 39.97
CA SER A 635 25.94 35.67 41.04
C SER A 635 26.30 34.20 40.93
N ALA A 636 27.60 33.94 40.97
CA ALA A 636 28.25 32.64 40.91
C ALA A 636 28.45 32.01 42.31
N ARG A 637 28.85 30.72 42.26
CA ARG A 637 29.66 29.92 43.21
C ARG A 637 28.93 29.00 44.18
N GLY A 638 29.32 27.71 44.13
CA GLY A 638 29.12 26.75 45.22
C GLY A 638 29.57 25.33 44.89
N ARG A 639 30.81 25.01 45.24
CA ARG A 639 31.54 23.73 45.10
C ARG A 639 30.82 22.44 45.54
N SER A 640 31.20 21.35 44.86
CA SER A 640 31.20 19.91 45.22
C SER A 640 31.78 19.59 46.64
N PRO A 641 31.56 18.40 47.25
CA PRO A 641 32.23 17.16 46.81
C PRO A 641 31.47 15.82 46.95
N ALA A 642 32.06 14.81 46.31
CA ALA A 642 31.75 13.40 46.20
C ALA A 642 31.60 12.57 47.49
N ARG A 643 30.89 11.43 47.36
CA ARG A 643 31.04 10.06 47.96
C ARG A 643 29.76 9.29 47.60
N GLY A 644 29.69 8.00 47.27
CA GLY A 644 30.62 6.88 47.24
C GLY A 644 29.79 5.61 46.92
N ARG A 645 30.47 4.60 46.36
CA ARG A 645 29.98 3.27 45.96
C ARG A 645 29.14 2.53 47.02
N SER A 646 28.21 1.69 46.59
CA SER A 646 28.15 0.26 46.98
C SER A 646 27.24 -0.54 46.05
N SER A 647 27.82 -1.60 45.50
CA SER A 647 27.20 -2.79 44.95
C SER A 647 26.36 -3.55 45.99
N ALA A 648 25.25 -4.14 45.54
CA ALA A 648 24.74 -5.46 45.89
C ALA A 648 23.88 -5.93 44.71
#